data_AF-A0A1E3QEZ3-F1
#
_entry.id   AF-A0A1E3QEZ3-F1
#
_cell.length_a   1.000
_cell.length_b   1.000
_cell.length_c   1.000
_cell.angle_alpha   90.00
_cell.angle_beta   90.00
_cell.angle_gamma   90.00
#
_symmetry.space_group_name_H-M   'P 1'
#
loop_
_entity.id
_entity.type
_entity.pdbx_description
1 polymer ?
#
loop_
_entity_poly.entity_id
_entity_poly.type
_entity_poly.pdbx_seq_one_letter_code
_entity_poly.pdbx_strand_id
1 'polypeptide(L)'
;MAPLTLITAKPCPFALPENRTALVVIDMQKDFLLKNGYGYLQCPSEQVFEQVSSVIEPTAKAIAAARKLGLHVIHTREGHVSDLSDLPPTKRIRQATANPDRHKLVIGADGPMGRLLVRGSDGHDIVDEVKPLKDEPVLDKPGKGSFYNTDFHQMLVSRGITHLLLAGVTTECCVATTFREANDHGFETCVLTDCTGGFDNTIVSATMDLFCAYDGLLGYNCTSEPLLELAATVSAIPPSASEGVFDISIASLRIAYRTSNLTPATVVEYIYEQIAKPESAVVFSKIIDKEVALKTLPEPAIVADVADMPYFYGIPFTVSENFDIENSKLIRDLLASGAILVGSTKVESTGAGVIGVTIAEISSEYSAEYIAGGYSYGPALAIAKGLGSFSLALDTDGSARIPAAFSGVVGYNVSKGLLPSDKIAKVCPSVDTVAIIATTVPDARAVFAELRGQDLTDPYSVPDRAIPIKSVDFRGPKDGGFRFAVPDDLSLLSPEYSTAFAACVEKAKSLGGTQVEIDWSAVTKASKLLGPLLDVERMAFSTATESSDPAVAKVQEAISASASEVPTLKVFQDIDTLRALKTELYLKFEGTVGIDVIITPTAPYHPTFAELEANPVGVNGDLSIFTKLTNAFEMCAVTLKANEYGPMKLPFGVMLSAPMGMDGRMLDIAEVLA
;
A
#
# COMPACT_ATOMS: atom_id res chain seq x y z
N MET A 1 4.14 10.84 -21.42
CA MET A 1 3.59 12.20 -21.61
C MET A 1 4.49 13.19 -20.88
N ALA A 2 4.53 14.46 -21.28
CA ALA A 2 5.15 15.49 -20.44
C ALA A 2 4.38 15.57 -19.11
N PRO A 3 5.05 15.77 -17.95
CA PRO A 3 4.36 15.85 -16.68
C PRO A 3 3.37 17.02 -16.68
N LEU A 4 2.16 16.79 -16.16
CA LEU A 4 1.17 17.84 -15.92
C LEU A 4 1.82 18.90 -15.02
N THR A 5 1.64 20.18 -15.34
CA THR A 5 2.35 21.27 -14.65
C THR A 5 1.43 22.48 -14.47
N LEU A 6 1.38 23.03 -13.25
CA LEU A 6 0.71 24.29 -12.94
C LEU A 6 1.63 25.45 -13.35
N ILE A 7 1.48 25.92 -14.59
CA ILE A 7 2.42 26.85 -15.25
C ILE A 7 2.50 28.24 -14.59
N THR A 8 1.46 28.67 -13.87
CA THR A 8 1.41 29.98 -13.21
C THR A 8 1.82 29.92 -11.73
N ALA A 9 2.26 28.76 -11.24
CA ALA A 9 2.73 28.62 -9.88
C ALA A 9 3.98 29.46 -9.61
N LYS A 10 4.06 29.95 -8.37
CA LYS A 10 5.20 30.69 -7.84
C LYS A 10 5.94 29.83 -6.82
N PRO A 11 7.27 29.93 -6.74
CA PRO A 11 8.13 30.85 -7.51
C PRO A 11 8.37 30.42 -8.96
N CYS A 12 8.08 29.16 -9.30
CA CYS A 12 8.20 28.60 -10.63
C CYS A 12 7.09 27.55 -10.88
N PRO A 13 6.93 27.06 -12.13
CA PRO A 13 5.92 26.07 -12.45
C PRO A 13 5.99 24.83 -11.55
N PHE A 14 4.85 24.39 -11.03
CA PHE A 14 4.75 23.25 -10.11
C PHE A 14 4.33 21.98 -10.85
N ALA A 15 5.13 20.92 -10.74
CA ALA A 15 4.84 19.64 -11.40
C ALA A 15 3.76 18.85 -10.65
N LEU A 16 2.95 18.10 -11.40
CA LEU A 16 1.97 17.15 -10.89
C LEU A 16 2.32 15.76 -11.43
N PRO A 17 3.28 15.04 -10.83
CA PRO A 17 3.62 13.71 -11.31
C PRO A 17 2.44 12.74 -11.12
N GLU A 18 2.18 11.94 -12.15
CA GLU A 18 1.08 10.98 -12.22
C GLU A 18 1.17 9.95 -11.09
N ASN A 19 0.05 9.63 -10.44
CA ASN A 19 -0.03 8.72 -9.28
C ASN A 19 0.87 9.10 -8.08
N ARG A 20 1.43 10.32 -8.05
CA ARG A 20 2.30 10.83 -6.98
C ARG A 20 1.78 12.12 -6.36
N THR A 21 0.63 12.60 -6.81
CA THR A 21 0.07 13.90 -6.40
C THR A 21 -1.29 13.72 -5.72
N ALA A 22 -1.51 14.45 -4.63
CA ALA A 22 -2.80 14.51 -3.95
C ALA A 22 -3.30 15.94 -3.79
N LEU A 23 -4.60 16.15 -3.99
CA LEU A 23 -5.32 17.31 -3.49
C LEU A 23 -5.81 17.03 -2.07
N VAL A 24 -5.35 17.84 -1.12
CA VAL A 24 -5.75 17.77 0.30
C VAL A 24 -6.72 18.91 0.57
N VAL A 25 -7.96 18.56 0.90
CA VAL A 25 -9.06 19.48 1.19
C VAL A 25 -9.20 19.61 2.70
N ILE A 26 -8.76 20.76 3.23
CA ILE A 26 -8.56 20.95 4.65
C ILE A 26 -9.80 21.61 5.28
N ASP A 27 -10.46 20.84 6.15
CA ASP A 27 -11.41 21.34 7.15
C ASP A 27 -12.59 22.12 6.57
N MET A 28 -13.10 21.72 5.39
CA MET A 28 -14.29 22.30 4.74
C MET A 28 -15.60 21.93 5.47
N GLN A 29 -15.60 22.04 6.80
CA GLN A 29 -16.67 21.63 7.70
C GLN A 29 -17.74 22.71 7.83
N LYS A 30 -18.98 22.29 8.09
CA LYS A 30 -20.12 23.18 8.39
C LYS A 30 -19.80 24.13 9.54
N ASP A 31 -19.06 23.67 10.55
CA ASP A 31 -18.63 24.47 11.69
C ASP A 31 -17.78 25.67 11.26
N PHE A 32 -17.02 25.58 10.17
CA PHE A 32 -16.21 26.71 9.68
C PHE A 32 -16.93 27.55 8.63
N LEU A 33 -17.84 26.96 7.86
CA LEU A 33 -18.37 27.53 6.62
C LEU A 33 -19.84 27.94 6.65
N LEU A 34 -20.63 27.46 7.63
CA LEU A 34 -22.05 27.81 7.78
C LEU A 34 -22.30 28.77 8.96
N LYS A 35 -23.32 29.63 8.81
CA LYS A 35 -23.71 30.57 9.87
C LYS A 35 -24.02 29.82 11.15
N ASN A 36 -23.63 30.41 12.28
CA ASN A 36 -23.74 29.82 13.62
C ASN A 36 -22.84 28.60 13.91
N GLY A 37 -21.94 28.23 13.01
CA GLY A 37 -20.85 27.30 13.29
C GLY A 37 -19.72 27.92 14.14
N TYR A 38 -18.74 27.11 14.53
CA TYR A 38 -17.55 27.56 15.26
C TYR A 38 -16.81 28.74 14.60
N GLY A 39 -16.56 28.68 13.29
CA GLY A 39 -15.88 29.74 12.54
C GLY A 39 -16.62 31.08 12.55
N TYR A 40 -17.95 31.04 12.51
CA TYR A 40 -18.79 32.24 12.60
C TYR A 40 -18.61 32.97 13.94
N LEU A 41 -18.45 32.23 15.05
CA LEU A 41 -18.17 32.80 16.38
C LEU A 41 -16.81 33.50 16.44
N GLN A 42 -15.87 33.05 15.61
CA GLN A 42 -14.49 33.51 15.56
C GLN A 42 -14.28 34.65 14.54
N CYS A 43 -15.33 35.04 13.79
CA CYS A 43 -15.26 36.11 12.81
C CYS A 43 -15.35 37.51 13.45
N PRO A 44 -14.71 38.53 12.87
CA PRO A 44 -14.87 39.92 13.30
C PRO A 44 -16.10 40.60 12.65
N SER A 45 -16.61 40.10 11.52
CA SER A 45 -17.76 40.66 10.81
C SER A 45 -18.41 39.64 9.86
N GLU A 46 -19.65 39.90 9.43
CA GLU A 46 -20.38 39.08 8.45
C GLU A 46 -19.69 39.09 7.07
N GLN A 47 -19.13 40.23 6.66
CA GLN A 47 -18.37 40.35 5.42
C GLN A 47 -17.15 39.42 5.37
N VAL A 48 -16.40 39.31 6.48
CA VAL A 48 -15.25 38.38 6.54
C VAL A 48 -15.72 36.94 6.46
N PHE A 49 -16.84 36.62 7.11
CA PHE A 49 -17.41 35.27 7.03
C PHE A 49 -17.84 34.91 5.60
N GLU A 50 -18.52 35.82 4.89
CA GLU A 50 -18.89 35.63 3.48
C GLU A 50 -17.68 35.40 2.57
N GLN A 51 -16.56 36.08 2.83
CA GLN A 51 -15.30 35.85 2.11
C GLN A 51 -14.76 34.44 2.36
N VAL A 52 -14.80 33.94 3.60
CA VAL A 52 -14.38 32.56 3.90
C VAL A 52 -15.28 31.54 3.22
N SER A 53 -16.60 31.73 3.26
CA SER A 53 -17.55 30.83 2.59
C SER A 53 -17.43 30.87 1.05
N SER A 54 -16.90 31.94 0.47
CA SER A 54 -16.75 32.06 -0.99
C SER A 54 -15.78 31.05 -1.62
N VAL A 55 -14.94 30.38 -0.81
CA VAL A 55 -13.96 29.39 -1.30
C VAL A 55 -14.59 28.03 -1.63
N ILE A 56 -15.85 27.80 -1.25
CA ILE A 56 -16.58 26.55 -1.49
C ILE A 56 -16.65 26.21 -2.98
N GLU A 57 -17.09 27.16 -3.81
CA GLU A 57 -17.26 26.93 -5.26
C GLU A 57 -15.92 26.66 -5.97
N PRO A 58 -14.85 27.46 -5.79
CA PRO A 58 -13.54 27.14 -6.35
C PRO A 58 -13.00 25.78 -5.87
N THR A 59 -13.19 25.44 -4.60
CA THR A 59 -12.75 24.15 -4.04
C THR A 59 -13.48 22.98 -4.68
N ALA A 60 -14.80 23.07 -4.88
CA ALA A 60 -15.58 22.06 -5.58
C ALA A 60 -15.09 21.84 -7.02
N LYS A 61 -14.76 22.92 -7.74
CA LYS A 61 -14.17 22.84 -9.09
C LYS A 61 -12.79 22.19 -9.07
N ALA A 62 -11.94 22.53 -8.11
CA ALA A 62 -10.61 21.93 -7.96
C ALA A 62 -10.69 20.43 -7.64
N ILE A 63 -11.63 20.01 -6.79
CA ILE A 63 -11.91 18.59 -6.50
C ILE A 63 -12.32 17.86 -7.78
N ALA A 64 -13.29 18.39 -8.54
CA ALA A 64 -13.73 17.78 -9.79
C ALA A 64 -12.59 17.67 -10.82
N ALA A 65 -11.74 18.70 -10.92
CA ALA A 65 -10.57 18.69 -11.78
C ALA A 65 -9.52 17.65 -11.32
N ALA A 66 -9.24 17.56 -10.03
CA ALA A 66 -8.34 16.56 -9.46
C ALA A 66 -8.82 15.14 -9.77
N ARG A 67 -10.11 14.84 -9.55
CA ARG A 67 -10.73 13.55 -9.91
C ARG A 67 -10.59 13.24 -11.39
N LYS A 68 -10.87 14.20 -12.27
CA LYS A 68 -10.75 14.05 -13.73
C LYS A 68 -9.31 13.80 -14.18
N LEU A 69 -8.34 14.38 -13.50
CA LEU A 69 -6.90 14.17 -13.72
C LEU A 69 -6.37 12.88 -13.06
N GLY A 70 -7.21 12.14 -12.33
CA GLY A 70 -6.81 10.93 -11.61
C GLY A 70 -5.93 11.18 -10.39
N LEU A 71 -5.90 12.40 -9.86
CA LEU A 71 -5.17 12.73 -8.64
C LEU A 71 -5.87 12.11 -7.43
N HIS A 72 -5.11 11.82 -6.36
CA HIS A 72 -5.73 11.46 -5.10
C HIS A 72 -6.46 12.68 -4.52
N VAL A 73 -7.65 12.47 -3.94
CA VAL A 73 -8.37 13.49 -3.19
C VAL A 73 -8.51 13.01 -1.76
N ILE A 74 -8.04 13.82 -0.81
CA ILE A 74 -8.03 13.50 0.61
C ILE A 74 -8.67 14.66 1.36
N HIS A 75 -9.60 14.37 2.26
CA HIS A 75 -10.28 15.38 3.07
C HIS A 75 -9.80 15.32 4.51
N THR A 76 -9.73 16.46 5.18
CA THR A 76 -9.50 16.50 6.63
C THR A 76 -10.63 17.22 7.34
N ARG A 77 -10.84 16.86 8.61
CA ARG A 77 -11.76 17.52 9.51
C ARG A 77 -11.09 17.75 10.85
N GLU A 78 -11.08 18.98 11.33
CA GLU A 78 -10.68 19.28 12.69
C GLU A 78 -11.80 18.88 13.65
N GLY A 79 -11.48 17.99 14.58
CA GLY A 79 -12.44 17.55 15.57
C GLY A 79 -11.91 16.61 16.64
N HIS A 80 -12.61 16.65 17.76
CA HIS A 80 -12.26 15.97 19.00
C HIS A 80 -13.19 14.81 19.28
N VAL A 81 -12.68 13.76 19.92
CA VAL A 81 -13.53 12.67 20.43
C VAL A 81 -14.56 13.20 21.43
N SER A 82 -15.65 12.47 21.62
CA SER A 82 -16.84 12.95 22.34
C SER A 82 -16.57 13.36 23.80
N ASP A 83 -15.61 12.72 24.47
CA ASP A 83 -15.18 13.04 25.83
C ASP A 83 -14.11 14.14 25.90
N LEU A 84 -13.65 14.64 24.75
CA LEU A 84 -12.60 15.64 24.58
C LEU A 84 -11.24 15.22 25.16
N SER A 85 -10.98 13.92 25.32
CA SER A 85 -9.70 13.42 25.86
C SER A 85 -8.49 13.73 24.95
N ASP A 86 -8.72 13.97 23.67
CA ASP A 86 -7.72 14.40 22.69
C ASP A 86 -7.58 15.93 22.54
N LEU A 87 -8.37 16.73 23.27
CA LEU A 87 -8.34 18.19 23.24
C LEU A 87 -7.31 18.73 24.25
N PRO A 88 -6.23 19.41 23.81
CA PRO A 88 -5.28 19.99 24.73
C PRO A 88 -5.95 21.03 25.64
N PRO A 89 -5.77 20.96 26.98
CA PRO A 89 -6.37 21.92 27.91
C PRO A 89 -6.04 23.38 27.59
N THR A 90 -4.85 23.62 27.04
CA THR A 90 -4.40 24.95 26.61
C THR A 90 -5.29 25.55 25.52
N LYS A 91 -5.77 24.75 24.56
CA LYS A 91 -6.65 25.20 23.48
C LYS A 91 -8.00 25.65 24.03
N ARG A 92 -8.57 24.87 24.96
CA ARG A 92 -9.87 25.13 25.57
C ARG A 92 -9.84 26.25 26.61
N ILE A 93 -8.89 26.22 27.55
CA ILE A 93 -8.81 27.19 28.64
C ILE A 93 -8.47 28.58 28.12
N ARG A 94 -7.52 28.71 27.17
CA ARG A 94 -7.17 30.01 26.61
C ARG A 94 -8.35 30.64 25.89
N GLN A 95 -9.14 29.86 25.14
CA GLN A 95 -10.34 30.39 24.50
C GLN A 95 -11.39 30.81 25.54
N ALA A 96 -11.60 30.01 26.58
CA ALA A 96 -12.55 30.34 27.66
C ALA A 96 -12.19 31.63 28.41
N THR A 97 -10.90 31.97 28.49
CA THR A 97 -10.40 33.18 29.18
C THR A 97 -10.12 34.34 28.23
N ALA A 98 -10.13 34.12 26.91
CA ALA A 98 -9.84 35.14 25.91
C ALA A 98 -11.06 36.04 25.69
N ASN A 99 -11.02 37.22 26.29
CA ASN A 99 -11.96 38.35 26.14
C ASN A 99 -13.46 37.97 26.26
N PRO A 100 -14.07 38.13 27.46
CA PRO A 100 -15.46 37.75 27.71
C PRO A 100 -16.48 38.54 26.88
N ASP A 101 -16.09 39.66 26.26
CA ASP A 101 -16.98 40.53 25.50
C ASP A 101 -17.25 40.02 24.07
N ARG A 102 -16.50 39.00 23.59
CA ARG A 102 -16.65 38.45 22.24
C ARG A 102 -17.64 37.27 22.17
N HIS A 103 -17.33 36.17 22.85
CA HIS A 103 -18.24 35.03 23.05
C HIS A 103 -17.74 34.14 24.21
N LYS A 104 -18.63 33.30 24.75
CA LYS A 104 -18.31 32.34 25.85
C LYS A 104 -18.24 30.88 25.41
N LEU A 105 -18.64 30.59 24.17
CA LEU A 105 -18.63 29.24 23.61
C LEU A 105 -17.19 28.79 23.33
N VAL A 106 -16.88 27.54 23.64
CA VAL A 106 -15.56 26.93 23.40
C VAL A 106 -15.75 25.60 22.68
N ILE A 107 -14.65 25.02 22.21
CA ILE A 107 -14.64 23.66 21.67
C ILE A 107 -15.33 22.69 22.65
N GLY A 108 -16.27 21.90 22.12
CA GLY A 108 -17.07 20.95 22.86
C GLY A 108 -18.31 21.51 23.57
N ALA A 109 -18.56 22.82 23.51
CA ALA A 109 -19.80 23.44 23.96
C ALA A 109 -20.95 23.15 22.98
N ASP A 110 -22.18 23.16 23.48
CA ASP A 110 -23.37 23.00 22.63
C ASP A 110 -23.56 24.20 21.73
N GLY A 111 -23.69 23.94 20.42
CA GLY A 111 -24.02 24.91 19.39
C GLY A 111 -25.22 24.47 18.56
N PRO A 112 -25.69 25.31 17.62
CA PRO A 112 -26.89 25.03 16.83
C PRO A 112 -26.81 23.80 15.92
N MET A 113 -25.59 23.35 15.57
CA MET A 113 -25.33 22.15 14.75
C MET A 113 -24.71 21.01 15.57
N GLY A 114 -25.00 20.97 16.89
CA GLY A 114 -24.40 20.02 17.82
C GLY A 114 -23.18 20.59 18.54
N ARG A 115 -22.35 19.72 19.12
CA ARG A 115 -21.21 20.15 19.93
C ARG A 115 -20.07 20.61 19.03
N LEU A 116 -19.61 21.84 19.24
CA LEU A 116 -18.62 22.52 18.38
C LEU A 116 -17.32 21.73 18.27
N LEU A 117 -16.92 21.39 17.04
CA LEU A 117 -15.73 20.59 16.70
C LEU A 117 -15.65 19.25 17.46
N VAL A 118 -16.80 18.61 17.71
CA VAL A 118 -16.88 17.25 18.26
C VAL A 118 -17.29 16.28 17.17
N ARG A 119 -16.49 15.22 16.99
CA ARG A 119 -16.71 14.18 15.98
C ARG A 119 -18.11 13.59 16.09
N GLY A 120 -18.78 13.46 14.95
CA GLY A 120 -20.15 12.97 14.84
C GLY A 120 -21.25 14.02 15.04
N SER A 121 -20.92 15.26 15.42
CA SER A 121 -21.88 16.37 15.38
C SER A 121 -22.13 16.83 13.94
N ASP A 122 -23.31 17.38 13.65
CA ASP A 122 -23.65 17.88 12.31
C ASP A 122 -22.69 18.99 11.85
N GLY A 123 -22.32 19.90 12.76
CA GLY A 123 -21.34 20.96 12.50
C GLY A 123 -19.95 20.44 12.14
N HIS A 124 -19.57 19.25 12.63
CA HIS A 124 -18.28 18.64 12.32
C HIS A 124 -18.22 18.07 10.90
N ASP A 125 -19.36 17.85 10.24
CA ASP A 125 -19.37 17.26 8.90
C ASP A 125 -18.96 18.26 7.80
N ILE A 126 -18.56 17.74 6.64
CA ILE A 126 -18.16 18.54 5.46
C ILE A 126 -19.41 19.15 4.80
N VAL A 127 -19.29 20.37 4.25
CA VAL A 127 -20.38 21.01 3.50
C VAL A 127 -20.71 20.23 2.23
N ASP A 128 -21.98 20.19 1.83
CA ASP A 128 -22.47 19.25 0.82
C ASP A 128 -21.82 19.44 -0.57
N GLU A 129 -21.41 20.66 -0.91
CA GLU A 129 -20.82 21.02 -2.20
C GLU A 129 -19.43 20.41 -2.44
N VAL A 130 -18.70 20.07 -1.38
CA VAL A 130 -17.34 19.51 -1.46
C VAL A 130 -17.24 18.15 -0.77
N LYS A 131 -18.38 17.44 -0.68
CA LYS A 131 -18.46 16.17 0.01
C LYS A 131 -17.51 15.11 -0.60
N PRO A 132 -16.82 14.31 0.23
CA PRO A 132 -16.00 13.21 -0.24
C PRO A 132 -16.80 12.16 -0.99
N LEU A 133 -16.18 11.53 -1.99
CA LEU A 133 -16.66 10.25 -2.53
C LEU A 133 -16.45 9.13 -1.50
N LYS A 134 -17.13 8.01 -1.72
CA LYS A 134 -17.12 6.88 -0.78
C LYS A 134 -15.71 6.33 -0.51
N ASP A 135 -14.83 6.36 -1.51
CA ASP A 135 -13.45 5.87 -1.47
C ASP A 135 -12.40 6.98 -1.27
N GLU A 136 -12.83 8.23 -1.12
CA GLU A 136 -11.92 9.32 -0.76
C GLU A 136 -11.67 9.33 0.76
N PRO A 137 -10.39 9.27 1.21
CA PRO A 137 -10.10 9.26 2.63
C PRO A 137 -10.55 10.54 3.34
N VAL A 138 -11.17 10.40 4.50
CA VAL A 138 -11.53 11.50 5.41
C VAL A 138 -10.77 11.34 6.72
N LEU A 139 -9.86 12.27 7.00
CA LEU A 139 -8.99 12.24 8.16
C LEU A 139 -9.49 13.18 9.26
N ASP A 140 -9.92 12.62 10.39
CA ASP A 140 -10.27 13.40 11.57
C ASP A 140 -9.03 13.70 12.42
N LYS A 141 -8.69 14.99 12.57
CA LYS A 141 -7.50 15.44 13.29
C LYS A 141 -7.86 16.29 14.53
N PRO A 142 -7.25 16.04 15.70
CA PRO A 142 -7.45 16.89 16.88
C PRO A 142 -6.55 18.15 16.86
N GLY A 143 -5.53 18.15 16.00
CA GLY A 143 -4.58 19.24 15.82
C GLY A 143 -4.91 20.17 14.65
N LYS A 144 -4.13 21.26 14.56
CA LYS A 144 -4.19 22.20 13.43
C LYS A 144 -3.59 21.56 12.17
N GLY A 145 -2.36 21.04 12.29
CA GLY A 145 -1.68 20.32 11.23
C GLY A 145 -2.26 18.94 11.01
N SER A 146 -2.35 18.53 9.75
CA SER A 146 -2.90 17.24 9.36
C SER A 146 -2.03 16.07 9.75
N PHE A 147 -0.74 16.26 10.06
CA PHE A 147 0.16 15.20 10.51
C PHE A 147 0.14 15.00 12.03
N TYR A 148 -0.38 15.95 12.80
CA TYR A 148 -0.37 15.88 14.25
C TYR A 148 -1.38 14.85 14.78
N ASN A 149 -0.87 13.78 15.38
CA ASN A 149 -1.66 12.70 16.00
C ASN A 149 -2.66 12.05 15.02
N THR A 150 -2.18 11.79 13.81
CA THR A 150 -2.91 11.14 12.73
C THR A 150 -2.00 10.17 11.97
N ASP A 151 -2.60 9.36 11.10
CA ASP A 151 -1.87 8.47 10.20
C ASP A 151 -1.57 9.12 8.83
N PHE A 152 -1.65 10.45 8.72
CA PHE A 152 -1.58 11.17 7.43
C PHE A 152 -0.30 10.91 6.65
N HIS A 153 0.86 10.98 7.32
CA HIS A 153 2.15 10.66 6.69
C HIS A 153 2.14 9.27 6.05
N GLN A 154 1.70 8.29 6.83
CA GLN A 154 1.65 6.88 6.45
C GLN A 154 0.66 6.62 5.31
N MET A 155 -0.47 7.32 5.31
CA MET A 155 -1.46 7.31 4.23
C MET A 155 -0.90 7.85 2.91
N LEU A 156 -0.09 8.90 2.96
CA LEU A 156 0.52 9.52 1.78
C LEU A 156 1.62 8.62 1.19
N VAL A 157 2.57 8.16 2.00
CA VAL A 157 3.71 7.35 1.51
C VAL A 157 3.29 5.96 1.03
N SER A 158 2.24 5.35 1.62
CA SER A 158 1.71 4.06 1.13
C SER A 158 1.10 4.19 -0.26
N ARG A 159 0.56 5.36 -0.60
CA ARG A 159 0.05 5.70 -1.95
C ARG A 159 1.16 6.17 -2.90
N GLY A 160 2.39 6.33 -2.40
CA GLY A 160 3.50 6.85 -3.18
C GLY A 160 3.42 8.36 -3.45
N ILE A 161 2.57 9.08 -2.72
CA ILE A 161 2.40 10.52 -2.88
C ILE A 161 3.68 11.22 -2.44
N THR A 162 4.12 12.19 -3.24
CA THR A 162 5.27 13.05 -2.98
C THR A 162 4.95 14.53 -3.18
N HIS A 163 3.84 14.84 -3.86
CA HIS A 163 3.39 16.20 -4.17
C HIS A 163 1.98 16.45 -3.61
N LEU A 164 1.77 17.60 -2.99
CA LEU A 164 0.50 17.98 -2.38
C LEU A 164 -0.01 19.30 -2.95
N LEU A 165 -1.26 19.31 -3.43
CA LEU A 165 -2.05 20.52 -3.62
C LEU A 165 -2.90 20.74 -2.37
N LEU A 166 -2.90 21.94 -1.80
CA LEU A 166 -3.71 22.26 -0.62
C LEU A 166 -4.85 23.21 -0.97
N ALA A 167 -6.05 22.87 -0.52
CA ALA A 167 -7.24 23.70 -0.50
C ALA A 167 -7.87 23.64 0.91
N GLY A 168 -8.79 24.54 1.24
CA GLY A 168 -9.51 24.49 2.52
C GLY A 168 -9.52 25.79 3.32
N VAL A 169 -10.05 25.75 4.54
CA VAL A 169 -10.25 26.96 5.35
C VAL A 169 -9.30 27.07 6.53
N THR A 170 -9.23 28.28 7.09
CA THR A 170 -8.28 28.70 8.11
C THR A 170 -6.85 28.73 7.56
N THR A 171 -6.65 29.53 6.51
CA THR A 171 -5.37 29.72 5.80
C THR A 171 -4.21 29.91 6.76
N GLU A 172 -4.34 30.85 7.69
CA GLU A 172 -3.37 31.23 8.73
C GLU A 172 -3.19 30.20 9.85
N CYS A 173 -3.92 29.10 9.80
CA CYS A 173 -4.00 28.10 10.86
C CYS A 173 -3.81 26.68 10.30
N CYS A 174 -4.88 25.94 10.00
CA CYS A 174 -4.77 24.52 9.64
C CYS A 174 -4.03 24.34 8.30
N VAL A 175 -4.38 25.13 7.29
CA VAL A 175 -3.69 25.09 5.97
C VAL A 175 -2.20 25.39 6.15
N ALA A 176 -1.84 26.49 6.80
CA ALA A 176 -0.43 26.84 6.99
C ALA A 176 0.35 25.88 7.88
N THR A 177 -0.29 25.26 8.88
CA THR A 177 0.38 24.26 9.73
C THR A 177 0.65 22.99 8.93
N THR A 178 -0.35 22.49 8.20
CA THR A 178 -0.20 21.31 7.33
C THR A 178 0.83 21.53 6.24
N PHE A 179 0.84 22.71 5.61
CA PHE A 179 1.82 23.08 4.59
C PHE A 179 3.26 23.00 5.11
N ARG A 180 3.52 23.56 6.29
CA ARG A 180 4.85 23.55 6.90
C ARG A 180 5.29 22.16 7.35
N GLU A 181 4.38 21.40 7.96
CA GLU A 181 4.64 20.00 8.32
C GLU A 181 4.94 19.15 7.08
N ALA A 182 4.18 19.32 6.00
CA ALA A 182 4.44 18.62 4.74
C ALA A 182 5.83 18.93 4.17
N ASN A 183 6.23 20.21 4.17
CA ASN A 183 7.56 20.63 3.74
C ASN A 183 8.68 20.02 4.62
N ASP A 184 8.52 20.04 5.95
CA ASP A 184 9.50 19.43 6.88
C ASP A 184 9.59 17.90 6.69
N HIS A 185 8.53 17.26 6.22
CA HIS A 185 8.52 15.85 5.84
C HIS A 185 9.07 15.58 4.43
N GLY A 186 9.36 16.61 3.62
CA GLY A 186 9.95 16.48 2.29
C GLY A 186 8.95 16.37 1.13
N PHE A 187 7.68 16.71 1.35
CA PHE A 187 6.68 16.78 0.28
C PHE A 187 6.75 18.13 -0.45
N GLU A 188 6.72 18.10 -1.78
CA GLU A 188 6.54 19.31 -2.59
C GLU A 188 5.09 19.79 -2.45
N THR A 189 4.89 21.02 -1.98
CA THR A 189 3.56 21.49 -1.60
C THR A 189 3.18 22.80 -2.30
N CYS A 190 2.00 22.84 -2.92
CA CYS A 190 1.44 24.02 -3.56
C CYS A 190 0.05 24.36 -3.00
N VAL A 191 -0.15 25.60 -2.55
CA VAL A 191 -1.46 26.08 -2.09
C VAL A 191 -2.27 26.67 -3.24
N LEU A 192 -3.53 26.25 -3.37
CA LEU A 192 -4.50 26.83 -4.31
C LEU A 192 -5.18 28.05 -3.65
N THR A 193 -4.68 29.25 -3.96
CA THR A 193 -4.98 30.47 -3.19
C THR A 193 -6.44 30.88 -3.19
N ASP A 194 -7.16 30.64 -4.28
CA ASP A 194 -8.61 30.90 -4.44
C ASP A 194 -9.49 29.77 -3.87
N CYS A 195 -8.90 28.62 -3.55
CA CYS A 195 -9.55 27.53 -2.82
C CYS A 195 -9.27 27.60 -1.31
N THR A 196 -8.74 28.73 -0.82
CA THR A 196 -8.40 28.88 0.60
C THR A 196 -8.88 30.20 1.20
N GLY A 197 -9.34 30.15 2.45
CA GLY A 197 -9.91 31.30 3.16
C GLY A 197 -9.54 31.35 4.63
N GLY A 198 -9.64 32.52 5.26
CA GLY A 198 -9.29 32.71 6.67
C GLY A 198 -10.02 33.88 7.31
N PHE A 199 -10.01 33.94 8.64
CA PHE A 199 -10.90 34.85 9.41
C PHE A 199 -10.28 36.23 9.69
N ASP A 200 -9.06 36.47 9.22
CA ASP A 200 -8.40 37.78 9.24
C ASP A 200 -7.60 37.99 7.94
N ASN A 201 -8.11 38.87 7.07
CA ASN A 201 -7.52 39.14 5.75
C ASN A 201 -6.06 39.62 5.82
N THR A 202 -5.66 40.33 6.89
CA THR A 202 -4.29 40.81 7.04
C THR A 202 -3.35 39.64 7.27
N ILE A 203 -3.77 38.70 8.13
CA ILE A 203 -2.99 37.50 8.45
C ILE A 203 -3.00 36.53 7.27
N VAL A 204 -4.13 36.38 6.57
CA VAL A 204 -4.25 35.58 5.35
C VAL A 204 -3.26 36.06 4.29
N SER A 205 -3.23 37.37 3.99
CA SER A 205 -2.31 37.93 3.00
C SER A 205 -0.85 37.66 3.36
N ALA A 206 -0.47 37.90 4.63
CA ALA A 206 0.89 37.63 5.10
C ALA A 206 1.24 36.14 5.03
N THR A 207 0.26 35.25 5.25
CA THR A 207 0.43 33.80 5.14
C THR A 207 0.62 33.36 3.69
N MET A 208 -0.12 33.96 2.74
CA MET A 208 0.06 33.69 1.30
C MET A 208 1.45 34.10 0.82
N ASP A 209 1.94 35.27 1.25
CA ASP A 209 3.30 35.72 0.95
C ASP A 209 4.34 34.75 1.54
N LEU A 210 4.08 34.19 2.73
CA LEU A 210 4.95 33.21 3.37
C LEU A 210 5.06 31.91 2.57
N PHE A 211 3.97 31.40 1.97
CA PHE A 211 3.98 30.10 1.26
C PHE A 211 5.02 30.03 0.15
N CYS A 212 5.25 31.13 -0.57
CA CYS A 212 6.25 31.20 -1.64
C CYS A 212 7.46 32.09 -1.28
N ALA A 213 7.68 32.38 0.01
CA ALA A 213 8.77 33.25 0.45
C ALA A 213 10.15 32.61 0.26
N TYR A 214 11.18 33.46 0.29
CA TYR A 214 12.59 33.05 0.23
C TYR A 214 12.92 32.18 -1.00
N ASP A 215 12.46 32.63 -2.17
CA ASP A 215 12.69 31.96 -3.46
C ASP A 215 12.18 30.50 -3.50
N GLY A 216 11.09 30.20 -2.77
CA GLY A 216 10.45 28.89 -2.74
C GLY A 216 10.89 27.97 -1.61
N LEU A 217 11.69 28.45 -0.64
CA LEU A 217 12.17 27.64 0.49
C LEU A 217 11.05 26.91 1.24
N LEU A 218 9.86 27.50 1.27
CA LEU A 218 8.71 26.94 1.97
C LEU A 218 7.75 26.17 1.05
N GLY A 219 7.79 26.40 -0.26
CA GLY A 219 6.93 25.74 -1.24
C GLY A 219 6.32 26.73 -2.26
N TYR A 220 5.11 26.40 -2.71
CA TYR A 220 4.50 27.03 -3.88
C TYR A 220 3.08 27.55 -3.61
N ASN A 221 2.62 28.47 -4.45
CA ASN A 221 1.23 28.85 -4.53
C ASN A 221 0.80 29.21 -5.96
N CYS A 222 -0.49 29.02 -6.26
CA CYS A 222 -1.15 29.45 -7.50
C CYS A 222 -2.67 29.53 -7.31
N THR A 223 -3.39 30.10 -8.27
CA THR A 223 -4.85 29.91 -8.34
C THR A 223 -5.19 28.50 -8.85
N SER A 224 -6.44 28.07 -8.70
CA SER A 224 -6.93 26.78 -9.21
C SER A 224 -7.06 26.74 -10.74
N GLU A 225 -7.05 27.91 -11.41
CA GLU A 225 -7.24 28.05 -12.85
C GLU A 225 -6.36 27.11 -13.71
N PRO A 226 -5.03 26.98 -13.51
CA PRO A 226 -4.22 26.07 -14.32
C PRO A 226 -4.59 24.59 -14.10
N LEU A 227 -5.05 24.21 -12.91
CA LEU A 227 -5.54 22.86 -12.64
C LEU A 227 -6.83 22.59 -13.45
N LEU A 228 -7.75 23.57 -13.49
CA LEU A 228 -8.99 23.48 -14.27
C LEU A 228 -8.70 23.42 -15.78
N GLU A 229 -7.75 24.22 -16.26
CA GLU A 229 -7.30 24.19 -17.66
C GLU A 229 -6.74 22.82 -18.03
N LEU A 230 -5.85 22.25 -17.21
CA LEU A 230 -5.33 20.90 -17.42
C LEU A 230 -6.45 19.87 -17.48
N ALA A 231 -7.39 19.91 -16.53
CA ALA A 231 -8.54 19.00 -16.53
C ALA A 231 -9.43 19.18 -17.77
N ALA A 232 -9.55 20.39 -18.32
CA ALA A 232 -10.28 20.64 -19.56
C ALA A 232 -9.59 20.04 -20.80
N THR A 233 -8.25 19.93 -20.80
CA THR A 233 -7.50 19.29 -21.90
C THR A 233 -7.64 17.77 -21.94
N VAL A 234 -7.93 17.14 -20.80
CA VAL A 234 -8.22 15.70 -20.75
C VAL A 234 -9.59 15.46 -21.39
N SER A 235 -9.58 15.05 -22.65
CA SER A 235 -10.78 14.60 -23.36
C SER A 235 -11.14 13.18 -22.89
N ALA A 236 -12.42 12.94 -22.62
CA ALA A 236 -12.94 11.60 -22.40
C ALA A 236 -12.90 10.85 -23.75
N ILE A 237 -11.75 10.25 -24.08
CA ILE A 237 -11.60 9.46 -25.31
C ILE A 237 -11.33 7.99 -24.94
N PRO A 238 -12.18 7.05 -25.40
CA PRO A 238 -11.88 5.63 -25.39
C PRO A 238 -10.58 5.30 -26.13
N PRO A 239 -9.69 4.46 -25.57
CA PRO A 239 -9.07 3.44 -26.38
C PRO A 239 -10.19 2.59 -26.99
N SER A 240 -10.26 2.51 -28.31
CA SER A 240 -11.14 1.55 -28.97
C SER A 240 -10.64 0.14 -28.64
N ALA A 241 -11.41 -0.61 -27.87
CA ALA A 241 -11.22 -2.03 -27.69
C ALA A 241 -11.52 -2.74 -29.03
N SER A 242 -10.48 -3.16 -29.74
CA SER A 242 -10.55 -4.20 -30.75
C SER A 242 -9.81 -5.44 -30.26
N GLU A 243 -10.49 -6.59 -30.34
CA GLU A 243 -9.95 -7.96 -30.27
C GLU A 243 -9.61 -8.53 -28.87
N GLY A 244 -10.62 -9.05 -28.17
CA GLY A 244 -10.61 -10.39 -27.54
C GLY A 244 -9.65 -10.73 -26.39
N VAL A 245 -8.69 -9.87 -26.03
CA VAL A 245 -7.80 -10.03 -24.87
C VAL A 245 -7.59 -8.64 -24.26
N PHE A 246 -7.91 -8.47 -22.97
CA PHE A 246 -7.75 -7.19 -22.27
C PHE A 246 -6.72 -7.33 -21.16
N ASP A 247 -5.89 -6.30 -20.97
CA ASP A 247 -5.01 -6.18 -19.81
C ASP A 247 -5.86 -6.02 -18.55
N ILE A 248 -5.80 -7.01 -17.67
CA ILE A 248 -6.58 -7.05 -16.43
C ILE A 248 -5.87 -6.35 -15.26
N SER A 249 -4.75 -5.66 -15.49
CA SER A 249 -4.16 -4.79 -14.46
C SER A 249 -5.18 -3.78 -13.94
N ILE A 250 -5.06 -3.40 -12.67
CA ILE A 250 -6.01 -2.49 -12.03
C ILE A 250 -6.02 -1.16 -12.78
N ALA A 251 -4.84 -0.64 -13.12
CA ALA A 251 -4.70 0.58 -13.91
C ALA A 251 -5.42 0.50 -15.27
N SER A 252 -5.21 -0.59 -16.04
CA SER A 252 -5.81 -0.75 -17.36
C SER A 252 -7.33 -0.92 -17.30
N LEU A 253 -7.85 -1.73 -16.39
CA LEU A 253 -9.29 -1.88 -16.20
C LEU A 253 -9.94 -0.57 -15.77
N ARG A 254 -9.31 0.17 -14.84
CA ARG A 254 -9.75 1.50 -14.43
C ARG A 254 -9.79 2.48 -15.58
N ILE A 255 -8.84 2.46 -16.52
CA ILE A 255 -8.92 3.31 -17.71
C ILE A 255 -10.03 2.81 -18.64
N ALA A 256 -10.10 1.50 -18.89
CA ALA A 256 -11.04 0.91 -19.83
C ALA A 256 -12.50 1.11 -19.40
N TYR A 257 -12.84 0.92 -18.12
CA TYR A 257 -14.20 1.17 -17.61
C TYR A 257 -14.62 2.63 -17.73
N ARG A 258 -13.65 3.56 -17.70
CA ARG A 258 -13.94 4.99 -17.78
C ARG A 258 -14.07 5.52 -19.20
N THR A 259 -13.36 4.88 -20.11
CA THR A 259 -13.14 5.43 -21.44
C THR A 259 -13.79 4.59 -22.52
N SER A 260 -13.97 3.28 -22.34
CA SER A 260 -14.46 2.35 -23.36
C SER A 260 -15.85 1.78 -23.05
N ASN A 261 -16.36 0.91 -23.93
CA ASN A 261 -17.58 0.13 -23.68
C ASN A 261 -17.32 -1.14 -22.82
N LEU A 262 -16.09 -1.35 -22.32
CA LEU A 262 -15.79 -2.48 -21.44
C LEU A 262 -16.51 -2.29 -20.11
N THR A 263 -17.22 -3.32 -19.65
CA THR A 263 -17.92 -3.31 -18.37
C THR A 263 -17.31 -4.34 -17.41
N PRO A 264 -17.46 -4.15 -16.09
CA PRO A 264 -17.10 -5.18 -15.12
C PRO A 264 -17.75 -6.54 -15.41
N ALA A 265 -19.00 -6.56 -15.87
CA ALA A 265 -19.70 -7.79 -16.24
C ALA A 265 -18.98 -8.53 -17.38
N THR A 266 -18.54 -7.81 -18.42
CA THR A 266 -17.77 -8.39 -19.54
C THR A 266 -16.43 -8.97 -19.07
N VAL A 267 -15.75 -8.30 -18.14
CA VAL A 267 -14.49 -8.79 -17.56
C VAL A 267 -14.72 -10.06 -16.73
N VAL A 268 -15.78 -10.09 -15.92
CA VAL A 268 -16.18 -11.29 -15.17
C VAL A 268 -16.50 -12.44 -16.13
N GLU A 269 -17.30 -12.21 -17.16
CA GLU A 269 -17.61 -13.23 -18.17
C GLU A 269 -16.35 -13.83 -18.80
N TYR A 270 -15.42 -12.97 -19.24
CA TYR A 270 -14.13 -13.38 -19.79
C TYR A 270 -13.32 -14.24 -18.81
N ILE A 271 -13.21 -13.82 -17.54
CA ILE A 271 -12.47 -14.58 -16.52
C ILE A 271 -13.09 -15.96 -16.31
N TYR A 272 -14.42 -16.06 -16.23
CA TYR A 272 -15.08 -17.35 -16.05
C TYR A 272 -14.95 -18.26 -17.28
N GLU A 273 -14.84 -17.70 -18.49
CA GLU A 273 -14.47 -18.47 -19.69
C GLU A 273 -13.03 -19.01 -19.61
N GLN A 274 -12.07 -18.23 -19.06
CA GLN A 274 -10.71 -18.71 -18.83
C GLN A 274 -10.65 -19.79 -17.73
N ILE A 275 -11.45 -19.63 -16.66
CA ILE A 275 -11.54 -20.60 -15.56
C ILE A 275 -12.12 -21.94 -16.05
N ALA A 276 -13.03 -21.93 -17.02
CA ALA A 276 -13.62 -23.15 -17.57
C ALA A 276 -12.63 -24.01 -18.37
N LYS A 277 -11.45 -23.48 -18.71
CA LYS A 277 -10.42 -24.23 -19.43
C LYS A 277 -9.72 -25.25 -18.50
N PRO A 278 -9.40 -26.47 -18.97
CA PRO A 278 -8.82 -27.52 -18.14
C PRO A 278 -7.55 -27.11 -17.39
N GLU A 279 -6.70 -26.29 -18.00
CA GLU A 279 -5.45 -25.77 -17.42
C GLU A 279 -5.64 -24.84 -16.22
N SER A 280 -6.87 -24.34 -15.99
CA SER A 280 -7.21 -23.49 -14.85
C SER A 280 -7.69 -24.29 -13.63
N ALA A 281 -7.98 -25.59 -13.77
CA ALA A 281 -8.50 -26.44 -12.70
C ALA A 281 -7.50 -26.63 -11.53
N VAL A 282 -6.20 -26.46 -11.80
CA VAL A 282 -5.15 -26.54 -10.78
C VAL A 282 -5.08 -25.31 -9.88
N VAL A 283 -5.71 -24.19 -10.27
CA VAL A 283 -5.59 -22.91 -9.57
C VAL A 283 -6.54 -22.80 -8.37
N PHE A 284 -7.79 -23.24 -8.51
CA PHE A 284 -8.85 -22.94 -7.55
C PHE A 284 -9.19 -24.13 -6.65
N SER A 285 -9.34 -23.87 -5.34
CA SER A 285 -9.98 -24.80 -4.40
C SER A 285 -11.49 -24.56 -4.31
N LYS A 286 -11.90 -23.29 -4.47
CA LYS A 286 -13.32 -22.90 -4.53
C LYS A 286 -13.49 -21.74 -5.50
N ILE A 287 -14.41 -21.88 -6.46
CA ILE A 287 -14.81 -20.81 -7.37
C ILE A 287 -16.12 -20.22 -6.86
N ILE A 288 -16.25 -18.89 -6.83
CA ILE A 288 -17.52 -18.22 -6.53
C ILE A 288 -18.47 -18.46 -7.71
N ASP A 289 -19.74 -18.73 -7.44
CA ASP A 289 -20.72 -18.88 -8.52
C ASP A 289 -20.78 -17.60 -9.38
N LYS A 290 -20.76 -17.75 -10.70
CA LYS A 290 -20.69 -16.61 -11.64
C LYS A 290 -21.85 -15.64 -11.44
N GLU A 291 -23.06 -16.16 -11.19
CA GLU A 291 -24.23 -15.31 -10.96
C GLU A 291 -24.12 -14.54 -9.64
N VAL A 292 -23.45 -15.13 -8.64
CA VAL A 292 -23.13 -14.43 -7.39
C VAL A 292 -22.11 -13.31 -7.64
N ALA A 293 -21.02 -13.59 -8.36
CA ALA A 293 -20.01 -12.60 -8.71
C ALA A 293 -20.58 -11.43 -9.56
N LEU A 294 -21.48 -11.72 -10.49
CA LEU A 294 -22.19 -10.70 -11.28
C LEU A 294 -23.18 -9.89 -10.43
N LYS A 295 -23.83 -10.50 -9.43
CA LYS A 295 -24.75 -9.78 -8.52
C LYS A 295 -24.03 -8.90 -7.49
N THR A 296 -22.76 -9.17 -7.21
CA THR A 296 -21.94 -8.30 -6.35
C THR A 296 -21.47 -7.02 -7.06
N LEU A 297 -21.69 -6.90 -8.38
CA LEU A 297 -21.46 -5.66 -9.10
C LEU A 297 -22.40 -4.55 -8.57
N PRO A 298 -21.89 -3.38 -8.17
CA PRO A 298 -22.75 -2.26 -7.84
C PRO A 298 -23.54 -1.83 -9.08
N GLU A 299 -24.86 -1.63 -8.94
CA GLU A 299 -25.70 -1.24 -10.07
C GLU A 299 -25.14 0.03 -10.76
N PRO A 300 -25.10 0.07 -12.11
CA PRO A 300 -24.66 1.25 -12.86
C PRO A 300 -25.41 2.54 -12.46
N ALA A 301 -26.60 2.40 -11.86
CA ALA A 301 -27.44 3.50 -11.40
C ALA A 301 -26.89 4.30 -10.20
N ILE A 302 -25.79 3.87 -9.57
CA ILE A 302 -25.18 4.58 -8.43
C ILE A 302 -24.15 5.63 -8.87
N VAL A 303 -23.71 5.61 -10.12
CA VAL A 303 -22.63 6.49 -10.58
C VAL A 303 -23.09 7.31 -11.79
N ALA A 304 -23.49 8.57 -11.56
CA ALA A 304 -23.92 9.49 -12.61
C ALA A 304 -22.75 9.95 -13.51
N ASP A 305 -21.53 9.99 -12.95
CA ASP A 305 -20.28 10.31 -13.64
C ASP A 305 -19.22 9.27 -13.31
N VAL A 306 -18.60 8.72 -14.34
CA VAL A 306 -17.45 7.81 -14.32
C VAL A 306 -16.32 8.24 -13.34
N ALA A 307 -16.16 9.54 -13.09
CA ALA A 307 -15.23 10.08 -12.09
C ALA A 307 -15.56 9.68 -10.64
N ASP A 308 -16.81 9.32 -10.36
CA ASP A 308 -17.33 8.98 -9.03
C ASP A 308 -17.31 7.46 -8.74
N MET A 309 -16.75 6.64 -9.66
CA MET A 309 -16.59 5.20 -9.44
C MET A 309 -15.51 4.93 -8.38
N PRO A 310 -15.78 4.07 -7.37
CA PRO A 310 -14.78 3.62 -6.43
C PRO A 310 -13.51 3.10 -7.12
N TYR A 311 -12.34 3.28 -6.50
CA TYR A 311 -11.05 2.92 -7.10
C TYR A 311 -11.00 1.45 -7.57
N PHE A 312 -11.58 0.54 -6.78
CA PHE A 312 -11.62 -0.90 -7.05
C PHE A 312 -12.92 -1.38 -7.71
N TYR A 313 -13.76 -0.46 -8.20
CA TYR A 313 -15.01 -0.79 -8.89
C TYR A 313 -14.78 -1.79 -10.03
N GLY A 314 -15.34 -2.98 -9.88
CA GLY A 314 -15.31 -4.02 -10.90
C GLY A 314 -13.94 -4.69 -11.09
N ILE A 315 -13.03 -4.56 -10.12
CA ILE A 315 -11.70 -5.18 -10.18
C ILE A 315 -11.78 -6.62 -9.66
N PRO A 316 -11.52 -7.64 -10.51
CA PRO A 316 -11.57 -9.04 -10.10
C PRO A 316 -10.34 -9.42 -9.27
N PHE A 317 -10.55 -10.17 -8.18
CA PHE A 317 -9.47 -10.65 -7.33
C PHE A 317 -9.69 -12.08 -6.85
N THR A 318 -8.60 -12.74 -6.47
CA THR A 318 -8.63 -14.06 -5.83
C THR A 318 -7.97 -13.98 -4.45
N VAL A 319 -8.12 -15.03 -3.65
CA VAL A 319 -7.44 -15.14 -2.35
C VAL A 319 -6.96 -16.56 -2.13
N SER A 320 -5.85 -16.76 -1.44
CA SER A 320 -5.44 -18.09 -0.97
C SER A 320 -6.51 -18.68 -0.04
N GLU A 321 -6.65 -20.01 -0.06
CA GLU A 321 -7.62 -20.72 0.77
C GLU A 321 -7.38 -20.62 2.29
N ASN A 322 -6.26 -20.04 2.72
CA ASN A 322 -6.02 -19.65 4.10
C ASN A 322 -7.03 -18.59 4.61
N PHE A 323 -7.66 -17.83 3.71
CA PHE A 323 -8.54 -16.73 4.06
C PHE A 323 -9.99 -17.21 4.20
N ASP A 324 -10.62 -16.90 5.34
CA ASP A 324 -12.07 -17.03 5.48
C ASP A 324 -12.77 -15.97 4.61
N ILE A 325 -13.26 -16.40 3.44
CA ILE A 325 -13.90 -15.52 2.46
C ILE A 325 -15.20 -14.87 2.94
N GLU A 326 -15.80 -15.38 4.02
CA GLU A 326 -17.04 -14.84 4.57
C GLU A 326 -16.76 -13.83 5.68
N ASN A 327 -15.71 -14.07 6.48
CA ASN A 327 -15.47 -13.34 7.73
C ASN A 327 -14.15 -12.55 7.80
N SER A 328 -13.27 -12.61 6.80
CA SER A 328 -12.05 -11.80 6.80
C SER A 328 -12.37 -10.31 6.60
N LYS A 329 -11.76 -9.43 7.42
CA LYS A 329 -11.89 -7.98 7.25
C LYS A 329 -11.38 -7.51 5.89
N LEU A 330 -10.20 -8.00 5.47
CA LEU A 330 -9.60 -7.62 4.18
C LEU A 330 -10.55 -7.87 3.00
N ILE A 331 -11.22 -9.02 2.99
CA ILE A 331 -12.16 -9.38 1.92
C ILE A 331 -13.40 -8.49 1.98
N ARG A 332 -13.95 -8.22 3.17
CA ARG A 332 -15.07 -7.29 3.32
C ARG A 332 -14.73 -5.88 2.83
N ASP A 333 -13.55 -5.37 3.15
CA ASP A 333 -13.11 -4.03 2.75
C ASP A 333 -12.98 -3.96 1.22
N LEU A 334 -12.36 -4.96 0.58
CA LEU A 334 -12.29 -5.06 -0.87
C LEU A 334 -13.67 -5.09 -1.54
N LEU A 335 -14.60 -5.91 -1.03
CA LEU A 335 -15.97 -5.95 -1.56
C LEU A 335 -16.68 -4.59 -1.37
N ALA A 336 -16.47 -3.91 -0.24
CA ALA A 336 -17.03 -2.59 0.03
C ALA A 336 -16.48 -1.50 -0.91
N SER A 337 -15.23 -1.64 -1.35
CA SER A 337 -14.55 -0.81 -2.35
C SER A 337 -14.97 -1.12 -3.80
N GLY A 338 -15.81 -2.15 -4.01
CA GLY A 338 -16.36 -2.52 -5.31
C GLY A 338 -15.58 -3.60 -6.07
N ALA A 339 -14.58 -4.22 -5.44
CA ALA A 339 -13.85 -5.35 -6.02
C ALA A 339 -14.74 -6.61 -6.10
N ILE A 340 -14.38 -7.55 -6.98
CA ILE A 340 -15.16 -8.77 -7.25
C ILE A 340 -14.33 -9.99 -6.85
N LEU A 341 -14.79 -10.75 -5.85
CA LEU A 341 -14.15 -12.01 -5.48
C LEU A 341 -14.48 -13.10 -6.51
N VAL A 342 -13.45 -13.62 -7.17
CA VAL A 342 -13.56 -14.72 -8.16
C VAL A 342 -13.54 -16.08 -7.46
N GLY A 343 -12.70 -16.26 -6.44
CA GLY A 343 -12.57 -17.54 -5.76
C GLY A 343 -11.37 -17.65 -4.82
N SER A 344 -11.36 -18.75 -4.07
CA SER A 344 -10.23 -19.20 -3.28
C SER A 344 -9.30 -20.07 -4.13
N THR A 345 -8.03 -19.72 -4.15
CA THR A 345 -6.97 -20.45 -4.85
C THR A 345 -6.33 -21.47 -3.93
N LYS A 346 -5.95 -22.61 -4.49
CA LYS A 346 -5.25 -23.66 -3.76
C LYS A 346 -3.90 -23.17 -3.24
N VAL A 347 -3.50 -23.70 -2.11
CA VAL A 347 -2.10 -23.69 -1.67
C VAL A 347 -1.54 -25.11 -1.70
N GLU A 348 -0.24 -25.29 -1.49
CA GLU A 348 0.30 -26.65 -1.28
C GLU A 348 -0.37 -27.24 -0.05
N SER A 349 -0.85 -28.48 -0.21
CA SER A 349 -1.94 -29.10 0.57
C SER A 349 -1.65 -29.36 2.05
N THR A 350 -0.64 -28.72 2.63
CA THR A 350 -0.23 -28.95 4.01
C THR A 350 0.24 -27.70 4.75
N GLY A 351 0.41 -26.51 4.17
CA GLY A 351 0.62 -25.26 4.96
C GLY A 351 1.60 -25.35 6.15
N ALA A 352 2.62 -26.21 6.08
CA ALA A 352 3.49 -26.57 7.21
C ALA A 352 4.96 -26.35 6.86
N GLY A 353 5.32 -25.24 6.21
CA GLY A 353 6.70 -24.95 5.82
C GLY A 353 7.22 -25.72 4.61
N VAL A 354 6.29 -26.26 3.81
CA VAL A 354 6.52 -26.89 2.52
C VAL A 354 6.49 -25.78 1.46
N ILE A 355 7.56 -25.63 0.68
CA ILE A 355 7.75 -24.61 -0.36
C ILE A 355 8.16 -25.32 -1.64
N GLY A 356 7.22 -25.44 -2.58
CA GLY A 356 7.47 -25.93 -3.94
C GLY A 356 7.83 -27.41 -3.98
N VAL A 357 7.19 -28.23 -3.14
CA VAL A 357 7.53 -29.64 -2.91
C VAL A 357 6.45 -30.63 -3.33
N THR A 358 5.37 -30.16 -3.93
CA THR A 358 4.29 -31.00 -4.48
C THR A 358 4.68 -31.53 -5.87
N ILE A 359 4.67 -32.85 -6.06
CA ILE A 359 5.06 -33.50 -7.33
C ILE A 359 3.88 -33.61 -8.30
N ALA A 360 2.65 -33.70 -7.77
CA ALA A 360 1.46 -33.91 -8.58
C ALA A 360 0.94 -32.61 -9.22
N GLU A 361 1.06 -32.52 -10.55
CA GLU A 361 0.22 -31.71 -11.47
C GLU A 361 0.44 -30.19 -11.60
N ILE A 362 1.37 -29.56 -10.87
CA ILE A 362 1.47 -28.08 -10.84
C ILE A 362 2.84 -27.60 -11.36
N SER A 363 2.97 -27.52 -12.69
CA SER A 363 4.18 -27.02 -13.35
C SER A 363 4.20 -25.49 -13.47
N SER A 364 5.38 -24.95 -13.74
CA SER A 364 5.54 -23.57 -14.21
C SER A 364 4.73 -23.35 -15.49
N GLU A 365 4.18 -22.14 -15.65
CA GLU A 365 3.49 -21.71 -16.87
C GLU A 365 4.40 -21.71 -18.11
N TYR A 366 5.71 -21.64 -17.88
CA TYR A 366 6.72 -21.55 -18.92
C TYR A 366 7.32 -22.91 -19.31
N SER A 367 7.20 -23.91 -18.43
CA SER A 367 7.74 -25.26 -18.68
C SER A 367 7.12 -26.32 -17.77
N ALA A 368 6.73 -27.45 -18.38
CA ALA A 368 6.26 -28.64 -17.66
C ALA A 368 7.36 -29.34 -16.85
N GLU A 369 8.64 -29.02 -17.07
CA GLU A 369 9.77 -29.62 -16.35
C GLU A 369 10.03 -28.98 -14.99
N TYR A 370 9.58 -27.74 -14.80
CA TYR A 370 9.89 -26.91 -13.65
C TYR A 370 8.67 -26.74 -12.75
N ILE A 371 8.91 -26.62 -11.44
CA ILE A 371 7.85 -26.41 -10.45
C ILE A 371 7.25 -24.99 -10.54
N ALA A 372 6.01 -24.81 -10.12
CA ALA A 372 5.41 -23.46 -9.98
C ALA A 372 5.91 -22.71 -8.72
N GLY A 373 6.53 -23.40 -7.77
CA GLY A 373 6.90 -22.88 -6.45
C GLY A 373 5.76 -23.05 -5.44
N GLY A 374 5.94 -22.60 -4.20
CA GLY A 374 4.94 -22.77 -3.15
C GLY A 374 5.26 -22.00 -1.86
N TYR A 375 4.43 -22.10 -0.82
CA TYR A 375 3.17 -22.85 -0.82
C TYR A 375 2.02 -22.13 -1.55
N SER A 376 2.09 -20.82 -1.78
CA SER A 376 1.01 -20.04 -2.42
C SER A 376 1.13 -20.02 -3.96
N TYR A 377 1.19 -21.20 -4.60
CA TYR A 377 1.25 -21.28 -6.07
C TYR A 377 -0.06 -20.81 -6.72
N GLY A 378 -1.22 -21.16 -6.16
CA GLY A 378 -2.52 -20.83 -6.74
C GLY A 378 -2.72 -19.32 -6.93
N PRO A 379 -2.43 -18.48 -5.92
CA PRO A 379 -2.38 -17.03 -6.07
C PRO A 379 -1.47 -16.56 -7.23
N ALA A 380 -0.24 -17.07 -7.34
CA ALA A 380 0.69 -16.65 -8.38
C ALA A 380 0.23 -17.08 -9.79
N LEU A 381 -0.22 -18.32 -9.94
CA LEU A 381 -0.74 -18.84 -11.20
C LEU A 381 -2.04 -18.14 -11.62
N ALA A 382 -2.91 -17.79 -10.66
CA ALA A 382 -4.14 -17.04 -10.97
C ALA A 382 -3.81 -15.71 -11.66
N ILE A 383 -2.81 -14.98 -11.16
CA ILE A 383 -2.40 -13.69 -11.75
C ILE A 383 -1.65 -13.89 -13.05
N ALA A 384 -0.73 -14.85 -13.13
CA ALA A 384 0.01 -15.15 -14.34
C ALA A 384 -0.90 -15.59 -15.51
N LYS A 385 -1.98 -16.32 -15.22
CA LYS A 385 -2.98 -16.78 -16.20
C LYS A 385 -4.07 -15.75 -16.52
N GLY A 386 -4.07 -14.59 -15.88
CA GLY A 386 -5.09 -13.57 -16.12
C GLY A 386 -6.47 -13.91 -15.51
N LEU A 387 -6.52 -14.63 -14.39
CA LEU A 387 -7.74 -15.06 -13.70
C LEU A 387 -8.16 -14.10 -12.57
N GLY A 388 -7.44 -12.99 -12.40
CA GLY A 388 -7.71 -11.89 -11.47
C GLY A 388 -6.62 -10.81 -11.59
N SER A 389 -6.94 -9.57 -11.23
CA SER A 389 -6.02 -8.44 -11.27
C SER A 389 -4.95 -8.52 -10.17
N PHE A 390 -5.34 -9.05 -9.01
CA PHE A 390 -4.46 -9.32 -7.88
C PHE A 390 -5.00 -10.48 -7.03
N SER A 391 -4.13 -11.02 -6.17
CA SER A 391 -4.46 -12.09 -5.23
C SER A 391 -3.90 -11.78 -3.84
N LEU A 392 -4.65 -12.12 -2.78
CA LEU A 392 -4.14 -12.08 -1.40
C LEU A 392 -3.60 -13.45 -1.00
N ALA A 393 -2.41 -13.49 -0.43
CA ALA A 393 -1.74 -14.69 0.02
C ALA A 393 -1.20 -14.53 1.45
N LEU A 394 -0.80 -15.65 2.05
CA LEU A 394 -0.03 -15.66 3.30
C LEU A 394 1.43 -15.98 2.96
N ASP A 395 2.37 -15.27 3.59
CA ASP A 395 3.81 -15.48 3.43
C ASP A 395 4.46 -15.64 4.82
N THR A 396 5.26 -16.68 4.96
CA THR A 396 5.96 -17.02 6.22
C THR A 396 7.46 -16.99 6.00
N ASP A 397 7.95 -17.65 4.96
CA ASP A 397 9.36 -17.79 4.64
C ASP A 397 9.61 -17.75 3.12
N GLY A 398 8.72 -17.13 2.36
CA GLY A 398 8.83 -16.96 0.91
C GLY A 398 7.60 -17.42 0.14
N SER A 399 6.55 -17.86 0.83
CA SER A 399 5.46 -18.62 0.23
C SER A 399 4.66 -17.88 -0.82
N ALA A 400 4.65 -16.55 -0.83
CA ALA A 400 4.07 -15.74 -1.91
C ALA A 400 5.15 -15.23 -2.87
N ARG A 401 6.33 -14.92 -2.35
CA ARG A 401 7.46 -14.36 -3.13
C ARG A 401 8.07 -15.36 -4.12
N ILE A 402 8.34 -16.59 -3.69
CA ILE A 402 8.95 -17.65 -4.51
C ILE A 402 8.05 -18.03 -5.70
N PRO A 403 6.76 -18.36 -5.52
CA PRO A 403 5.90 -18.65 -6.66
C PRO A 403 5.67 -17.42 -7.55
N ALA A 404 5.67 -16.20 -7.00
CA ALA A 404 5.63 -14.99 -7.80
C ALA A 404 6.87 -14.85 -8.71
N ALA A 405 8.07 -15.14 -8.19
CA ALA A 405 9.30 -15.18 -8.98
C ALA A 405 9.22 -16.19 -10.14
N PHE A 406 8.78 -17.42 -9.86
CA PHE A 406 8.69 -18.49 -10.87
C PHE A 406 7.55 -18.31 -11.87
N SER A 407 6.54 -17.51 -11.51
CA SER A 407 5.42 -17.15 -12.40
C SER A 407 5.66 -15.84 -13.15
N GLY A 408 6.70 -15.09 -12.79
CA GLY A 408 7.03 -13.81 -13.42
C GLY A 408 6.05 -12.68 -13.09
N VAL A 409 5.45 -12.71 -11.89
CA VAL A 409 4.51 -11.69 -11.38
C VAL A 409 5.09 -10.98 -10.15
N VAL A 410 4.44 -9.90 -9.70
CA VAL A 410 4.88 -9.18 -8.49
C VAL A 410 4.39 -9.91 -7.25
N GLY A 411 5.29 -10.19 -6.31
CA GLY A 411 4.97 -10.76 -5.00
C GLY A 411 5.38 -9.82 -3.87
N TYR A 412 4.45 -9.07 -3.32
CA TYR A 412 4.68 -8.05 -2.29
C TYR A 412 4.31 -8.59 -0.90
N ASN A 413 5.32 -8.86 -0.09
CA ASN A 413 5.20 -9.20 1.31
C ASN A 413 5.17 -7.94 2.19
N VAL A 414 4.00 -7.63 2.75
CA VAL A 414 3.78 -6.37 3.48
C VAL A 414 4.45 -6.41 4.86
N SER A 415 4.88 -5.26 5.36
CA SER A 415 5.27 -5.10 6.76
C SER A 415 4.25 -5.74 7.70
N LYS A 416 4.73 -6.59 8.61
CA LYS A 416 3.89 -7.36 9.52
C LYS A 416 2.96 -6.46 10.33
N GLY A 417 1.67 -6.81 10.33
CA GLY A 417 0.66 -6.11 11.11
C GLY A 417 0.10 -4.83 10.48
N LEU A 418 0.63 -4.34 9.36
CA LEU A 418 0.05 -3.20 8.64
C LEU A 418 -1.21 -3.57 7.85
N LEU A 419 -1.33 -4.84 7.45
CA LEU A 419 -2.60 -5.42 7.04
C LEU A 419 -3.13 -6.29 8.17
N PRO A 420 -4.40 -6.12 8.56
CA PRO A 420 -5.04 -7.02 9.52
C PRO A 420 -5.06 -8.42 8.93
N SER A 421 -4.86 -9.38 9.81
CA SER A 421 -4.66 -10.78 9.45
C SER A 421 -5.69 -11.68 10.14
N ASP A 422 -6.85 -11.07 10.47
CA ASP A 422 -8.00 -11.70 11.08
C ASP A 422 -8.60 -12.77 10.15
N LYS A 423 -9.03 -13.88 10.75
CA LYS A 423 -9.67 -14.98 10.02
C LYS A 423 -8.82 -15.53 8.87
N ILE A 424 -7.51 -15.50 9.04
CA ILE A 424 -6.55 -16.20 8.18
C ILE A 424 -5.97 -17.37 8.96
N ALA A 425 -6.06 -18.58 8.40
CA ALA A 425 -5.44 -19.78 8.95
C ALA A 425 -3.91 -19.62 8.95
N LYS A 426 -3.32 -19.56 10.15
CA LYS A 426 -1.90 -19.27 10.38
C LYS A 426 -1.02 -20.51 10.24
N VAL A 427 0.24 -20.27 9.88
CA VAL A 427 1.31 -21.28 9.82
C VAL A 427 2.31 -21.01 10.94
N CYS A 428 2.92 -19.83 10.94
CA CYS A 428 3.79 -19.34 12.02
C CYS A 428 3.31 -17.94 12.44
N PRO A 429 2.33 -17.82 13.35
CA PRO A 429 1.75 -16.53 13.73
C PRO A 429 2.77 -15.43 14.08
N SER A 430 3.93 -15.80 14.62
CA SER A 430 5.00 -14.87 15.00
C SER A 430 5.72 -14.23 13.81
N VAL A 431 5.59 -14.74 12.59
CA VAL A 431 6.26 -14.20 11.38
C VAL A 431 5.35 -14.13 10.15
N ASP A 432 4.16 -14.73 10.21
CA ASP A 432 3.17 -14.70 9.13
C ASP A 432 2.77 -13.27 8.77
N THR A 433 2.76 -13.00 7.47
CA THR A 433 2.40 -11.71 6.89
C THR A 433 1.46 -11.90 5.71
N VAL A 434 0.53 -10.96 5.55
CA VAL A 434 -0.30 -10.90 4.35
C VAL A 434 0.58 -10.42 3.19
N ALA A 435 0.52 -11.13 2.08
CA ALA A 435 1.18 -10.78 0.84
C ALA A 435 0.15 -10.47 -0.25
N ILE A 436 0.53 -9.58 -1.16
CA ILE A 436 -0.24 -9.17 -2.32
C ILE A 436 0.52 -9.66 -3.55
N ILE A 437 -0.14 -10.45 -4.39
CA ILE A 437 0.38 -10.83 -5.70
C ILE A 437 -0.37 -10.03 -6.76
N ALA A 438 0.35 -9.37 -7.66
CA ALA A 438 -0.25 -8.51 -8.68
C ALA A 438 0.54 -8.56 -9.99
N THR A 439 -0.04 -7.98 -11.05
CA THR A 439 0.61 -7.86 -12.36
C THR A 439 1.73 -6.82 -12.35
N THR A 440 1.58 -5.76 -11.56
CA THR A 440 2.51 -4.62 -11.51
C THR A 440 2.73 -4.12 -10.07
N VAL A 441 3.83 -3.40 -9.84
CA VAL A 441 4.13 -2.76 -8.54
C VAL A 441 3.09 -1.70 -8.16
N PRO A 442 2.64 -0.81 -9.08
CA PRO A 442 1.56 0.12 -8.79
C PRO A 442 0.26 -0.55 -8.36
N ASP A 443 -0.11 -1.68 -8.98
CA ASP A 443 -1.31 -2.43 -8.59
C ASP A 443 -1.18 -3.02 -7.17
N ALA A 444 -0.04 -3.64 -6.85
CA ALA A 444 0.23 -4.14 -5.51
C ALA A 444 0.21 -3.02 -4.46
N ARG A 445 0.76 -1.84 -4.80
CA ARG A 445 0.71 -0.65 -3.95
C ARG A 445 -0.72 -0.16 -3.72
N ALA A 446 -1.55 -0.11 -4.77
CA ALA A 446 -2.93 0.33 -4.65
C ALA A 446 -3.73 -0.57 -3.70
N VAL A 447 -3.56 -1.90 -3.81
CA VAL A 447 -4.20 -2.88 -2.91
C VAL A 447 -3.73 -2.68 -1.46
N PHE A 448 -2.44 -2.45 -1.25
CA PHE A 448 -1.91 -2.15 0.08
C PHE A 448 -2.48 -0.86 0.66
N ALA A 449 -2.55 0.21 -0.13
CA ALA A 449 -3.06 1.50 0.32
C ALA A 449 -4.55 1.48 0.69
N GLU A 450 -5.33 0.60 0.07
CA GLU A 450 -6.75 0.35 0.37
C GLU A 450 -6.94 -0.46 1.64
N LEU A 451 -6.17 -1.54 1.78
CA LEU A 451 -6.34 -2.52 2.86
C LEU A 451 -5.64 -2.14 4.17
N ARG A 452 -4.71 -1.19 4.12
CA ARG A 452 -3.95 -0.74 5.28
C ARG A 452 -4.87 -0.14 6.34
N GLY A 453 -4.69 -0.59 7.58
CA GLY A 453 -5.42 -0.04 8.72
C GLY A 453 -5.35 -0.94 9.95
N GLN A 454 -5.61 -0.34 11.11
CA GLN A 454 -5.61 -1.09 12.37
C GLN A 454 -6.90 -1.91 12.52
N ASP A 455 -6.76 -3.16 12.95
CA ASP A 455 -7.86 -3.98 13.48
C ASP A 455 -7.57 -4.33 14.94
N LEU A 456 -8.34 -3.76 15.86
CA LEU A 456 -8.18 -3.98 17.30
C LEU A 456 -8.52 -5.42 17.74
N THR A 457 -9.14 -6.22 16.87
CA THR A 457 -9.44 -7.63 17.13
C THR A 457 -8.31 -8.58 16.72
N ASP A 458 -7.36 -8.11 15.89
CA ASP A 458 -6.16 -8.87 15.52
C ASP A 458 -5.00 -8.52 16.47
N PRO A 459 -4.48 -9.46 17.28
CA PRO A 459 -3.38 -9.21 18.20
C PRO A 459 -2.05 -8.87 17.50
N TYR A 460 -1.93 -9.12 16.19
CA TYR A 460 -0.74 -8.78 15.41
C TYR A 460 -0.87 -7.45 14.65
N SER A 461 -2.03 -6.80 14.70
CA SER A 461 -2.22 -5.51 14.01
C SER A 461 -1.41 -4.40 14.66
N VAL A 462 -0.73 -3.61 13.84
CA VAL A 462 0.11 -2.49 14.26
C VAL A 462 -0.54 -1.18 13.78
N PRO A 463 -0.75 -0.21 14.68
CA PRO A 463 -1.30 1.08 14.28
C PRO A 463 -0.26 1.89 13.47
N ASP A 464 -0.72 2.62 12.47
CA ASP A 464 0.15 3.39 11.57
C ASP A 464 1.01 4.44 12.30
N ARG A 465 0.46 5.10 13.32
CA ARG A 465 1.21 6.00 14.22
C ARG A 465 2.39 5.35 14.97
N ALA A 466 2.48 4.02 15.03
CA ALA A 466 3.64 3.33 15.60
C ALA A 466 4.80 3.20 14.60
N ILE A 467 4.56 3.50 13.32
CA ILE A 467 5.57 3.44 12.27
C ILE A 467 6.40 4.73 12.28
N PRO A 468 7.75 4.63 12.35
CA PRO A 468 8.61 5.80 12.29
C PRO A 468 8.38 6.64 11.03
N ILE A 469 8.35 7.96 11.21
CA ILE A 469 8.30 8.90 10.11
C ILE A 469 9.70 9.03 9.50
N LYS A 470 9.79 8.98 8.17
CA LYS A 470 11.00 9.20 7.39
C LYS A 470 10.70 10.25 6.33
N SER A 471 11.68 11.11 6.04
CA SER A 471 11.51 12.15 5.03
C SER A 471 11.31 11.55 3.64
N VAL A 472 10.44 12.17 2.85
CA VAL A 472 10.17 11.86 1.45
C VAL A 472 11.19 12.58 0.57
N ASP A 473 11.70 11.88 -0.45
CA ASP A 473 12.49 12.50 -1.51
C ASP A 473 11.64 12.56 -2.79
N PHE A 474 11.06 13.73 -3.06
CA PHE A 474 10.15 13.92 -4.18
C PHE A 474 10.78 13.67 -5.56
N ARG A 475 12.13 13.72 -5.64
CA ARG A 475 12.90 13.45 -6.88
C ARG A 475 12.84 11.96 -7.27
N GLY A 476 12.48 11.09 -6.33
CA GLY A 476 12.38 9.65 -6.54
C GLY A 476 13.73 8.95 -6.73
N PRO A 477 13.74 7.61 -6.90
CA PRO A 477 14.97 6.82 -6.92
C PRO A 477 15.94 7.13 -8.07
N LYS A 478 15.42 7.55 -9.24
CA LYS A 478 16.27 7.82 -10.43
C LYS A 478 17.13 9.07 -10.25
N ASP A 479 16.51 10.16 -9.81
CA ASP A 479 17.17 11.47 -9.72
C ASP A 479 17.72 11.76 -8.31
N GLY A 480 16.98 11.33 -7.27
CA GLY A 480 17.40 11.43 -5.87
C GLY A 480 18.39 10.34 -5.45
N GLY A 481 18.41 9.23 -6.18
CA GLY A 481 19.22 8.06 -5.90
C GLY A 481 18.66 7.17 -4.79
N PHE A 482 19.30 6.01 -4.61
CA PHE A 482 19.05 5.10 -3.49
C PHE A 482 20.31 4.27 -3.21
N ARG A 483 20.43 3.71 -2.00
CA ARG A 483 21.55 2.88 -1.57
C ARG A 483 21.07 1.46 -1.35
N PHE A 484 21.83 0.48 -1.81
CA PHE A 484 21.46 -0.92 -1.67
C PHE A 484 22.62 -1.83 -1.31
N ALA A 485 22.34 -2.91 -0.59
CA ALA A 485 23.30 -3.98 -0.34
C ALA A 485 22.89 -5.25 -1.09
N VAL A 486 23.87 -6.12 -1.40
CA VAL A 486 23.68 -7.44 -1.99
C VAL A 486 24.42 -8.49 -1.15
N PRO A 487 23.94 -9.74 -1.06
CA PRO A 487 24.59 -10.79 -0.27
C PRO A 487 26.05 -11.00 -0.68
N ASP A 488 26.89 -11.30 0.30
CA ASP A 488 28.30 -11.67 0.08
C ASP A 488 28.45 -13.14 -0.34
N ASP A 489 27.58 -14.03 0.14
CA ASP A 489 27.49 -15.42 -0.28
C ASP A 489 26.37 -15.63 -1.31
N LEU A 490 26.79 -15.92 -2.55
CA LEU A 490 25.93 -16.28 -3.69
C LEU A 490 26.27 -17.68 -4.23
N SER A 491 26.93 -18.52 -3.42
CA SER A 491 27.50 -19.79 -3.87
C SER A 491 26.45 -20.85 -4.26
N LEU A 492 25.22 -20.73 -3.75
CA LEU A 492 24.11 -21.61 -4.12
C LEU A 492 23.43 -21.22 -5.44
N LEU A 493 23.80 -20.09 -6.06
CA LEU A 493 23.19 -19.69 -7.32
C LEU A 493 23.57 -20.64 -8.45
N SER A 494 22.58 -21.04 -9.25
CA SER A 494 22.87 -21.65 -10.55
C SER A 494 23.63 -20.67 -11.45
N PRO A 495 24.43 -21.15 -12.43
CA PRO A 495 25.15 -20.27 -13.35
C PRO A 495 24.25 -19.25 -14.07
N GLU A 496 23.05 -19.66 -14.46
CA GLU A 496 22.04 -18.81 -15.08
C GLU A 496 21.55 -17.72 -14.12
N TYR A 497 21.25 -18.08 -12.86
CA TYR A 497 20.79 -17.14 -11.85
C TYR A 497 21.89 -16.17 -11.42
N SER A 498 23.14 -16.63 -11.34
CA SER A 498 24.30 -15.77 -11.07
C SER A 498 24.45 -14.70 -12.15
N THR A 499 24.32 -15.09 -13.42
CA THR A 499 24.37 -14.16 -14.56
C THR A 499 23.20 -13.18 -14.54
N ALA A 500 21.97 -13.66 -14.32
CA ALA A 500 20.78 -12.83 -14.27
C ALA A 500 20.81 -11.83 -13.09
N PHE A 501 21.28 -12.26 -11.92
CA PHE A 501 21.41 -11.42 -10.74
C PHE A 501 22.45 -10.33 -10.94
N ALA A 502 23.63 -10.66 -11.50
CA ALA A 502 24.65 -9.67 -11.82
C ALA A 502 24.12 -8.58 -12.77
N ALA A 503 23.33 -8.96 -13.78
CA ALA A 503 22.67 -8.00 -14.68
C ALA A 503 21.67 -7.11 -13.94
N CYS A 504 20.93 -7.64 -12.97
CA CYS A 504 20.01 -6.87 -12.13
C CYS A 504 20.75 -5.84 -11.26
N VAL A 505 21.89 -6.21 -10.67
CA VAL A 505 22.73 -5.29 -9.88
C VAL A 505 23.24 -4.12 -10.73
N GLU A 506 23.66 -4.38 -11.97
CA GLU A 506 24.07 -3.32 -12.89
C GLU A 506 22.89 -2.45 -13.34
N LYS A 507 21.70 -3.05 -13.57
CA LYS A 507 20.46 -2.30 -13.82
C LYS A 507 20.17 -1.35 -12.65
N ALA A 508 20.23 -1.81 -11.40
CA ALA A 508 20.01 -0.99 -10.21
C ALA A 508 20.98 0.20 -10.14
N LYS A 509 22.27 0.00 -10.43
CA LYS A 509 23.27 1.07 -10.49
C LYS A 509 22.94 2.12 -11.56
N SER A 510 22.52 1.67 -12.74
CA SER A 510 22.14 2.57 -13.84
C SER A 510 20.90 3.43 -13.55
N LEU A 511 20.10 3.04 -12.55
CA LEU A 511 18.84 3.68 -12.17
C LEU A 511 18.96 4.55 -10.91
N GLY A 512 20.17 5.00 -10.56
CA GLY A 512 20.42 5.85 -9.39
C GLY A 512 20.86 5.08 -8.13
N GLY A 513 21.01 3.76 -8.22
CA GLY A 513 21.43 2.91 -7.12
C GLY A 513 22.93 3.02 -6.82
N THR A 514 23.28 3.13 -5.55
CA THR A 514 24.65 3.01 -5.04
C THR A 514 24.78 1.74 -4.23
N GLN A 515 25.58 0.79 -4.69
CA GLN A 515 25.86 -0.42 -3.94
C GLN A 515 26.74 -0.09 -2.72
N VAL A 516 26.36 -0.62 -1.55
CA VAL A 516 27.04 -0.42 -0.27
C VAL A 516 27.37 -1.79 0.31
N GLU A 517 28.61 -1.95 0.75
CA GLU A 517 29.04 -3.14 1.48
C GLU A 517 28.57 -3.06 2.93
N ILE A 518 27.98 -4.16 3.43
CA ILE A 518 27.56 -4.29 4.82
C ILE A 518 28.13 -5.58 5.42
N ASP A 519 28.22 -5.62 6.75
CA ASP A 519 28.56 -6.85 7.46
C ASP A 519 27.36 -7.81 7.49
N TRP A 520 27.51 -8.97 6.85
CA TRP A 520 26.49 -10.01 6.76
C TRP A 520 26.52 -11.00 7.93
N SER A 521 27.44 -10.85 8.88
CA SER A 521 27.60 -11.81 9.99
C SER A 521 26.33 -12.02 10.81
N ALA A 522 25.51 -10.97 10.99
CA ALA A 522 24.24 -11.08 11.68
C ALA A 522 23.21 -11.92 10.90
N VAL A 523 23.16 -11.74 9.58
CA VAL A 523 22.31 -12.50 8.65
C VAL A 523 22.70 -13.97 8.65
N THR A 524 23.99 -14.28 8.51
CA THR A 524 24.51 -15.66 8.50
C THR A 524 24.20 -16.39 9.81
N LYS A 525 24.35 -15.72 10.96
CA LYS A 525 24.01 -16.30 12.27
C LYS A 525 22.51 -16.54 12.41
N ALA A 526 21.69 -15.56 12.02
CA ALA A 526 20.24 -15.67 12.13
C ALA A 526 19.69 -16.81 11.26
N SER A 527 20.15 -16.94 10.01
CA SER A 527 19.72 -17.98 9.08
C SER A 527 19.85 -19.41 9.63
N LYS A 528 20.86 -19.65 10.49
CA LYS A 528 21.09 -20.95 11.15
C LYS A 528 20.13 -21.24 12.30
N LEU A 529 19.61 -20.20 12.96
CA LEU A 529 18.67 -20.32 14.09
C LEU A 529 17.22 -20.46 13.62
N LEU A 530 16.89 -19.90 12.45
CA LEU A 530 15.49 -19.74 12.03
C LEU A 530 14.78 -21.04 11.68
N GLY A 531 15.44 -21.98 11.00
CA GLY A 531 14.80 -23.23 10.58
C GLY A 531 14.12 -23.97 11.75
N PRO A 532 14.88 -24.38 12.77
CA PRO A 532 14.31 -25.10 13.92
C PRO A 532 13.24 -24.30 14.68
N LEU A 533 13.38 -22.98 14.78
CA LEU A 533 12.38 -22.14 15.45
C LEU A 533 11.05 -22.11 14.69
N LEU A 534 11.10 -21.95 13.36
CA LEU A 534 9.90 -21.97 12.53
C LEU A 534 9.26 -23.36 12.54
N ASP A 535 10.06 -24.42 12.55
CA ASP A 535 9.55 -25.80 12.61
C ASP A 535 8.78 -26.06 13.92
N VAL A 536 9.28 -25.58 15.06
CA VAL A 536 8.55 -25.64 16.35
C VAL A 536 7.21 -24.91 16.26
N GLU A 537 7.18 -23.71 15.67
CA GLU A 537 5.94 -22.94 15.56
C GLU A 537 4.94 -23.57 14.59
N ARG A 538 5.40 -24.10 13.44
CA ARG A 538 4.58 -24.87 12.50
C ARG A 538 3.89 -26.03 13.19
N MET A 539 4.64 -26.79 14.00
CA MET A 539 4.09 -27.92 14.75
C MET A 539 3.06 -27.49 15.80
N ALA A 540 3.16 -26.26 16.32
CA ALA A 540 2.25 -25.74 17.33
C ALA A 540 0.95 -25.17 16.75
N PHE A 541 0.99 -24.58 15.55
CA PHE A 541 -0.12 -23.78 15.01
C PHE A 541 -0.68 -24.24 13.67
N SER A 542 0.10 -24.92 12.83
CA SER A 542 -0.38 -25.34 11.52
C SER A 542 -1.51 -26.37 11.68
N THR A 543 -2.56 -26.21 10.89
CA THR A 543 -3.69 -27.16 10.82
C THR A 543 -3.47 -28.24 9.76
N ALA A 544 -2.22 -28.39 9.29
CA ALA A 544 -1.81 -29.37 8.32
C ALA A 544 -2.22 -30.80 8.69
N THR A 545 -2.72 -31.55 7.71
CA THR A 545 -2.85 -33.00 7.82
C THR A 545 -1.66 -33.68 7.14
N GLU A 546 -1.42 -34.95 7.46
CA GLU A 546 -0.44 -35.77 6.75
C GLU A 546 -0.75 -35.80 5.24
N SER A 547 0.27 -35.57 4.41
CA SER A 547 0.13 -35.64 2.95
C SER A 547 0.21 -37.08 2.43
N SER A 548 -0.57 -37.39 1.39
CA SER A 548 -0.38 -38.60 0.58
C SER A 548 0.74 -38.47 -0.46
N ASP A 549 1.24 -37.26 -0.73
CA ASP A 549 2.40 -37.03 -1.60
C ASP A 549 3.70 -37.43 -0.85
N PRO A 550 4.49 -38.41 -1.35
CA PRO A 550 5.68 -38.88 -0.67
C PRO A 550 6.79 -37.83 -0.47
N ALA A 551 6.93 -36.84 -1.36
CA ALA A 551 7.92 -35.78 -1.18
C ALA A 551 7.48 -34.82 -0.08
N VAL A 552 6.21 -34.43 -0.08
CA VAL A 552 5.64 -33.58 0.97
C VAL A 552 5.70 -34.27 2.33
N ALA A 553 5.36 -35.57 2.40
CA ALA A 553 5.42 -36.35 3.63
C ALA A 553 6.85 -36.41 4.21
N LYS A 554 7.87 -36.57 3.36
CA LYS A 554 9.29 -36.51 3.80
C LYS A 554 9.66 -35.16 4.38
N VAL A 555 9.18 -34.05 3.82
CA VAL A 555 9.42 -32.71 4.37
C VAL A 555 8.72 -32.55 5.72
N GLN A 556 7.46 -33.00 5.84
CA GLN A 556 6.72 -32.97 7.11
C GLN A 556 7.41 -33.78 8.21
N GLU A 557 7.93 -34.96 7.88
CA GLU A 557 8.71 -35.79 8.79
C GLU A 557 9.98 -35.06 9.25
N ALA A 558 10.73 -34.44 8.32
CA ALA A 558 11.92 -33.67 8.63
C ALA A 558 11.63 -32.46 9.54
N ILE A 559 10.54 -31.73 9.30
CA ILE A 559 10.08 -30.61 10.13
C ILE A 559 9.68 -31.10 11.52
N SER A 560 8.94 -32.20 11.60
CA SER A 560 8.53 -32.80 12.88
C SER A 560 9.73 -33.27 13.70
N ALA A 561 10.71 -33.90 13.05
CA ALA A 561 11.96 -34.32 13.69
C ALA A 561 12.77 -33.10 14.19
N SER A 562 12.96 -32.09 13.33
CA SER A 562 13.62 -30.82 13.65
C SER A 562 12.98 -30.15 14.87
N ALA A 563 11.65 -29.98 14.86
CA ALA A 563 10.91 -29.37 15.96
C ALA A 563 11.03 -30.14 17.28
N SER A 564 11.00 -31.47 17.22
CA SER A 564 11.07 -32.34 18.42
C SER A 564 12.43 -32.31 19.11
N GLU A 565 13.48 -31.94 18.39
CA GLU A 565 14.84 -31.84 18.93
C GLU A 565 15.12 -30.51 19.65
N VAL A 566 14.27 -29.48 19.50
CA VAL A 566 14.49 -28.15 20.09
C VAL A 566 13.95 -28.08 21.53
N PRO A 567 14.80 -27.92 22.55
CA PRO A 567 14.32 -27.75 23.92
C PRO A 567 13.58 -26.42 24.12
N THR A 568 12.51 -26.39 24.92
CA THR A 568 11.72 -25.16 25.18
C THR A 568 12.58 -23.98 25.63
N LEU A 569 13.58 -24.20 26.49
CA LEU A 569 14.48 -23.12 26.94
C LEU A 569 15.31 -22.54 25.78
N LYS A 570 15.69 -23.36 24.81
CA LYS A 570 16.46 -22.96 23.64
C LYS A 570 15.63 -22.06 22.72
N VAL A 571 14.34 -22.32 22.58
CA VAL A 571 13.40 -21.45 21.83
C VAL A 571 13.48 -20.00 22.33
N PHE A 572 13.36 -19.78 23.65
CA PHE A 572 13.41 -18.43 24.21
C PHE A 572 14.80 -17.78 24.07
N GLN A 573 15.88 -18.55 24.18
CA GLN A 573 17.24 -18.06 23.99
C GLN A 573 17.51 -17.64 22.54
N ASP A 574 17.01 -18.41 21.58
CA ASP A 574 17.19 -18.11 20.16
C ASP A 574 16.33 -16.93 19.72
N ILE A 575 15.12 -16.78 20.25
CA ILE A 575 14.30 -15.58 20.05
C ILE A 575 15.03 -14.32 20.56
N ASP A 576 15.63 -14.38 21.76
CA ASP A 576 16.40 -13.25 22.30
C ASP A 576 17.62 -12.92 21.43
N THR A 577 18.32 -13.96 20.97
CA THR A 577 19.45 -13.82 20.03
C THR A 577 19.01 -13.18 18.72
N LEU A 578 17.89 -13.60 18.14
CA LEU A 578 17.35 -13.04 16.90
C LEU A 578 16.99 -11.56 17.05
N ARG A 579 16.47 -11.12 18.20
CA ARG A 579 16.19 -9.69 18.46
C ARG A 579 17.46 -8.84 18.41
N ALA A 580 18.56 -9.34 19.00
CA ALA A 580 19.86 -8.67 18.96
C ALA A 580 20.39 -8.60 17.52
N LEU A 581 20.35 -9.70 16.78
CA LEU A 581 20.81 -9.75 15.38
C LEU A 581 19.95 -8.87 14.44
N LYS A 582 18.64 -8.84 14.66
CA LYS A 582 17.73 -7.91 13.97
C LYS A 582 18.15 -6.47 14.19
N THR A 583 18.47 -6.10 15.43
CA THR A 583 18.92 -4.75 15.78
C THR A 583 20.22 -4.40 15.06
N GLU A 584 21.19 -5.32 15.04
CA GLU A 584 22.44 -5.14 14.30
C GLU A 584 22.23 -4.91 12.80
N LEU A 585 21.29 -5.64 12.18
CA LEU A 585 20.95 -5.44 10.77
C LEU A 585 20.23 -4.11 10.55
N TYR A 586 19.25 -3.76 11.39
CA TYR A 586 18.46 -2.53 11.26
C TYR A 586 19.35 -1.28 11.36
N LEU A 587 20.41 -1.32 12.17
CA LEU A 587 21.41 -0.24 12.23
C LEU A 587 22.12 0.02 10.89
N LYS A 588 22.12 -0.93 9.95
CA LYS A 588 22.68 -0.72 8.59
C LYS A 588 21.78 0.14 7.71
N PHE A 589 20.50 0.30 8.06
CA PHE A 589 19.54 1.16 7.36
C PHE A 589 19.49 2.58 7.94
N GLU A 590 20.12 2.83 9.09
CA GLU A 590 20.06 4.11 9.77
C GLU A 590 21.20 5.06 9.38
N GLY A 591 20.90 6.37 9.45
CA GLY A 591 21.86 7.44 9.19
C GLY A 591 22.10 7.77 7.70
N THR A 592 22.87 8.82 7.45
CA THR A 592 23.12 9.38 6.09
C THR A 592 23.95 8.48 5.17
N VAL A 593 24.53 7.41 5.72
CA VAL A 593 25.33 6.41 4.99
C VAL A 593 24.69 5.02 4.99
N GLY A 594 23.51 4.86 5.59
CA GLY A 594 22.76 3.61 5.61
C GLY A 594 22.28 3.18 4.22
N ILE A 595 21.82 1.94 4.11
CA ILE A 595 21.14 1.43 2.90
C ILE A 595 19.64 1.72 2.96
N ASP A 596 18.99 1.86 1.80
CA ASP A 596 17.52 1.92 1.69
C ASP A 596 16.91 0.51 1.61
N VAL A 597 17.54 -0.37 0.83
CA VAL A 597 17.05 -1.73 0.54
C VAL A 597 18.19 -2.75 0.50
N ILE A 598 17.87 -4.00 0.79
CA ILE A 598 18.68 -5.16 0.40
C ILE A 598 18.10 -5.73 -0.89
N ILE A 599 18.96 -6.02 -1.87
CA ILE A 599 18.58 -6.67 -3.13
C ILE A 599 19.17 -8.08 -3.14
N THR A 600 18.31 -9.10 -3.22
CA THR A 600 18.71 -10.51 -3.32
C THR A 600 18.04 -11.19 -4.52
N PRO A 601 18.57 -12.29 -5.04
CA PRO A 601 17.74 -13.26 -5.77
C PRO A 601 16.55 -13.67 -4.89
N THR A 602 15.39 -13.93 -5.47
CA THR A 602 14.26 -14.44 -4.67
C THR A 602 14.48 -15.89 -4.25
N ALA A 603 15.04 -16.71 -5.13
CA ALA A 603 15.41 -18.10 -4.90
C ALA A 603 16.79 -18.37 -5.53
N PRO A 604 17.54 -19.39 -5.06
CA PRO A 604 18.89 -19.65 -5.58
C PRO A 604 18.91 -20.30 -6.98
N TYR A 605 17.85 -21.04 -7.33
CA TYR A 605 17.65 -21.68 -8.63
C TYR A 605 16.16 -21.97 -8.83
N HIS A 606 15.77 -22.45 -10.01
CA HIS A 606 14.41 -22.93 -10.31
C HIS A 606 14.44 -24.46 -10.38
N PRO A 607 13.88 -25.19 -9.41
CA PRO A 607 13.95 -26.65 -9.40
C PRO A 607 13.12 -27.27 -10.51
N THR A 608 13.66 -28.35 -11.08
CA THR A 608 12.90 -29.31 -11.87
C THR A 608 12.18 -30.32 -10.97
N PHE A 609 11.14 -30.96 -11.47
CA PHE A 609 10.49 -32.07 -10.73
C PHE A 609 11.46 -33.22 -10.42
N ALA A 610 12.42 -33.49 -11.30
CA ALA A 610 13.42 -34.54 -11.08
C ALA A 610 14.36 -34.21 -9.90
N GLU A 611 14.81 -32.96 -9.79
CA GLU A 611 15.62 -32.50 -8.66
C GLU A 611 14.82 -32.54 -7.35
N LEU A 612 13.53 -32.17 -7.43
CA LEU A 612 12.61 -32.22 -6.32
C LEU A 612 12.40 -33.64 -5.78
N GLU A 613 12.11 -34.59 -6.67
CA GLU A 613 11.94 -36.00 -6.32
C GLU A 613 13.20 -36.60 -5.68
N ALA A 614 14.37 -36.19 -6.17
CA ALA A 614 15.66 -36.67 -5.68
C ALA A 614 15.98 -36.16 -4.27
N ASN A 615 15.64 -34.90 -3.94
CA ASN A 615 15.99 -34.29 -2.66
C ASN A 615 14.95 -33.27 -2.17
N PRO A 616 13.74 -33.70 -1.79
CA PRO A 616 12.65 -32.78 -1.46
C PRO A 616 12.93 -31.92 -0.23
N VAL A 617 13.62 -32.46 0.79
CA VAL A 617 13.99 -31.73 2.01
C VAL A 617 15.04 -30.66 1.71
N GLY A 618 16.05 -30.97 0.89
CA GLY A 618 17.07 -30.01 0.51
C GLY A 618 16.50 -28.87 -0.33
N VAL A 619 15.70 -29.19 -1.36
CA VAL A 619 15.05 -28.17 -2.20
C VAL A 619 14.18 -27.24 -1.36
N ASN A 620 13.38 -27.76 -0.44
CA ASN A 620 12.57 -26.96 0.48
C ASN A 620 13.42 -25.96 1.30
N GLY A 621 14.56 -26.43 1.83
CA GLY A 621 15.48 -25.61 2.61
C GLY A 621 16.19 -24.54 1.77
N ASP A 622 16.63 -24.90 0.57
CA ASP A 622 17.40 -24.03 -0.32
C ASP A 622 16.55 -22.88 -0.87
N LEU A 623 15.30 -23.15 -1.27
CA LEU A 623 14.41 -22.14 -1.85
C LEU A 623 14.15 -20.96 -0.92
N SER A 624 14.13 -21.18 0.40
CA SER A 624 13.82 -20.13 1.37
C SER A 624 15.03 -19.33 1.88
N ILE A 625 16.24 -19.63 1.37
CA ILE A 625 17.48 -19.10 1.96
C ILE A 625 17.53 -17.57 2.00
N PHE A 626 17.00 -16.90 0.97
CA PHE A 626 16.95 -15.44 0.88
C PHE A 626 15.69 -14.83 1.49
N THR A 627 14.58 -15.59 1.56
CA THR A 627 13.25 -15.07 1.92
C THR A 627 12.92 -15.20 3.40
N LYS A 628 13.39 -16.26 4.08
CA LYS A 628 13.02 -16.57 5.49
C LYS A 628 13.44 -15.50 6.49
N LEU A 629 14.58 -14.85 6.26
CA LEU A 629 15.08 -13.81 7.17
C LEU A 629 14.17 -12.59 7.16
N THR A 630 13.60 -12.24 6.01
CA THR A 630 12.74 -11.07 5.84
C THR A 630 11.61 -11.09 6.86
N ASN A 631 10.84 -12.18 6.94
CA ASN A 631 9.72 -12.27 7.88
C ASN A 631 10.19 -12.35 9.33
N ALA A 632 11.23 -13.15 9.59
CA ALA A 632 11.76 -13.32 10.93
C ALA A 632 12.28 -12.01 11.54
N PHE A 633 12.77 -11.10 10.71
CA PHE A 633 13.22 -9.78 11.13
C PHE A 633 12.12 -8.71 10.99
N GLU A 634 10.89 -9.09 10.65
CA GLU A 634 9.73 -8.21 10.44
C GLU A 634 10.02 -7.12 9.39
N MET A 635 10.72 -7.49 8.31
CA MET A 635 10.96 -6.64 7.15
C MET A 635 9.81 -6.77 6.15
N CYS A 636 9.56 -5.73 5.36
CA CYS A 636 8.76 -5.83 4.15
C CYS A 636 9.65 -6.27 2.98
N ALA A 637 9.05 -6.87 1.96
CA ALA A 637 9.76 -7.25 0.74
C ALA A 637 8.88 -7.27 -0.50
N VAL A 638 9.44 -6.99 -1.67
CA VAL A 638 8.76 -7.15 -2.95
C VAL A 638 9.63 -7.93 -3.92
N THR A 639 9.04 -8.96 -4.53
CA THR A 639 9.64 -9.76 -5.61
C THR A 639 9.16 -9.25 -6.95
N LEU A 640 10.08 -9.12 -7.90
CA LEU A 640 9.85 -8.66 -9.28
C LEU A 640 10.46 -9.65 -10.28
N LYS A 641 9.88 -9.75 -11.48
CA LYS A 641 10.54 -10.36 -12.64
C LYS A 641 11.65 -9.43 -13.14
N ALA A 642 12.90 -9.73 -12.82
CA ALA A 642 14.04 -8.88 -13.19
C ALA A 642 14.67 -9.23 -14.55
N ASN A 643 14.60 -10.51 -14.94
CA ASN A 643 15.15 -10.99 -16.21
C ASN A 643 14.46 -12.28 -16.66
N GLU A 644 14.87 -12.80 -17.81
CA GLU A 644 14.56 -14.14 -18.30
C GLU A 644 15.86 -14.94 -18.48
N TYR A 645 15.79 -16.26 -18.35
CA TYR A 645 16.95 -17.12 -18.53
C TYR A 645 16.61 -18.39 -19.31
N GLY A 646 17.65 -19.03 -19.84
CA GLY A 646 17.55 -20.27 -20.61
C GLY A 646 16.79 -20.12 -21.94
N PRO A 647 16.73 -21.20 -22.75
CA PRO A 647 16.06 -21.18 -24.05
C PRO A 647 14.53 -21.06 -23.94
N MET A 648 13.96 -21.48 -22.81
CA MET A 648 12.52 -21.40 -22.53
C MET A 648 12.08 -20.03 -22.00
N LYS A 649 13.02 -19.10 -21.78
CA LYS A 649 12.75 -17.76 -21.21
C LYS A 649 12.01 -17.83 -19.88
N LEU A 650 12.48 -18.70 -19.00
CA LEU A 650 11.96 -18.82 -17.64
C LEU A 650 12.19 -17.50 -16.89
N PRO A 651 11.27 -17.06 -16.01
CA PRO A 651 11.41 -15.81 -15.29
C PRO A 651 12.46 -15.92 -14.18
N PHE A 652 13.33 -14.92 -14.07
CA PHE A 652 14.24 -14.75 -12.94
C PHE A 652 13.69 -13.68 -11.99
N GLY A 653 13.45 -14.06 -10.74
CA GLY A 653 12.95 -13.18 -9.70
C GLY A 653 14.06 -12.53 -8.87
N VAL A 654 13.93 -11.22 -8.64
CA VAL A 654 14.72 -10.48 -7.64
C VAL A 654 13.81 -9.99 -6.52
N MET A 655 14.30 -10.02 -5.28
CA MET A 655 13.61 -9.51 -4.11
C MET A 655 14.32 -8.26 -3.59
N LEU A 656 13.53 -7.22 -3.29
CA LEU A 656 13.94 -6.07 -2.52
C LEU A 656 13.35 -6.23 -1.12
N SER A 657 14.14 -5.99 -0.07
CA SER A 657 13.64 -5.99 1.30
C SER A 657 14.09 -4.74 2.08
N ALA A 658 13.23 -4.28 2.97
CA ALA A 658 13.47 -3.10 3.80
C ALA A 658 12.88 -3.27 5.20
N PRO A 659 13.36 -2.54 6.22
CA PRO A 659 12.79 -2.56 7.55
C PRO A 659 11.29 -2.26 7.55
N MET A 660 10.60 -2.79 8.57
CA MET A 660 9.20 -2.47 8.84
C MET A 660 8.87 -0.99 8.64
N GLY A 661 7.80 -0.70 7.89
CA GLY A 661 7.33 0.65 7.63
C GLY A 661 8.05 1.37 6.49
N MET A 662 9.04 0.74 5.85
CA MET A 662 9.72 1.28 4.67
C MET A 662 9.11 0.80 3.34
N ASP A 663 7.91 0.23 3.40
CA ASP A 663 7.15 -0.29 2.28
C ASP A 663 7.05 0.72 1.13
N GLY A 664 6.67 1.97 1.41
CA GLY A 664 6.52 3.01 0.39
C GLY A 664 7.82 3.28 -0.38
N ARG A 665 8.93 3.46 0.35
CA ARG A 665 10.27 3.71 -0.24
C ARG A 665 10.78 2.49 -1.01
N MET A 666 10.60 1.29 -0.47
CA MET A 666 10.94 0.03 -1.15
C MET A 666 10.16 -0.12 -2.46
N LEU A 667 8.85 0.15 -2.44
CA LEU A 667 8.00 0.09 -3.63
C LEU A 667 8.38 1.16 -4.66
N ASP A 668 8.88 2.34 -4.24
CA ASP A 668 9.37 3.37 -5.18
C ASP A 668 10.58 2.85 -5.96
N ILE A 669 11.53 2.22 -5.26
CA ILE A 669 12.72 1.64 -5.87
C ILE A 669 12.33 0.45 -6.75
N ALA A 670 11.41 -0.39 -6.29
CA ALA A 670 10.92 -1.54 -7.03
C ALA A 670 10.24 -1.15 -8.35
N GLU A 671 9.42 -0.11 -8.35
CA GLU A 671 8.74 0.40 -9.55
C GLU A 671 9.73 0.86 -10.63
N VAL A 672 10.85 1.45 -10.22
CA VAL A 672 11.92 1.86 -11.14
C VAL A 672 12.70 0.66 -11.68
N LEU A 673 12.85 -0.40 -10.88
CA LEU A 673 13.61 -1.60 -11.23
C LEU A 673 12.80 -2.65 -12.01
N ALA A 674 11.47 -2.59 -11.97
CA ALA A 674 10.56 -3.53 -12.64
C ALA A 674 10.74 -3.59 -14.17
#